data_AF-A0A8H4H8M7-F1
#
_entry.id   AF-A0A8H4H8M7-F1
#
_cell.length_a   1.000
_cell.length_b   1.000
_cell.length_c   1.000
_cell.angle_alpha   90.00
_cell.angle_beta   90.00
_cell.angle_gamma   90.00
#
_symmetry.space_group_name_H-M   'P 1'
#
loop_
_entity.id
_entity.type
_entity.pdbx_description
1 polymer ?
#
loop_
_entity_poly.entity_id
_entity_poly.type
_entity_poly.pdbx_seq_one_letter_code
_entity_poly.pdbx_strand_id
1 'polypeptide(L)'
;MASFQLVSDIHLEAPPAYDLFDIPPKAPYLALLGDIGYVKDDGFFVFLEGQLRKFQMRKASEESTNAENKLGEFVFMDQTRYDICPDVTVLGCTLHSRITQSQEERVSLSLNDFYHIENWDVESHRTAHEADLAWLNKQVTNITRSDPHRKIVVFTHHSPTLDARATDPAHVNSPITSAFATDLTGEPCWEKPQVRLWAFGHTHYNCDFVDSRTGKRIVANQRGYYFAQSKGYDPELVPWHLSPVLCGPCPAPLPPSASQPDSHWHTDWHKAEILTCTDFPIYSIHAFSTTSRRRDVDLSSLTPTPITHLSETESLMAETVSKFAQEQIGPKVREMDESEVMDPALVEQLFEQGLMGIEIPEEYGGAGMNFTSAIVAIEELARVDPSVSVLVDVHNTLVNTAFNKWADAALKKTWLPKLATDTVGSFCLSEPASGSDAFALQTKAEKTADGYKLNGSKMWITNSMEAGVFVVFANLDPSKGYKGITAFVVEKDTPGFSIAKKEKKLGIRASSTCVLNFDDVVIPKGNLLGEEGQGYKYAIGLLNEGRIGIAAQMTGLALGAWENAASYVWNDRRQFGQLIGTFQGMQHQLAQAYVEIAAARALVYNAARKKEAGQDFVQDAAMAKLYASQVAGRVASSAVEWMGGMGFVREGIAEKMFRDSKIGAIYEGTSNIQLQTIAKLLQKQYTK
;
A
#
# COMPACT_ATOMS: atom_id res chain seq x y z
N MET A 1 -19.44 -33.76 4.10
CA MET A 1 -18.85 -33.38 2.78
C MET A 1 -17.50 -32.76 3.05
N ALA A 2 -16.46 -33.09 2.27
CA ALA A 2 -15.18 -32.37 2.34
C ALA A 2 -15.30 -31.06 1.54
N SER A 3 -14.92 -29.94 2.15
CA SER A 3 -14.82 -28.62 1.50
C SER A 3 -13.64 -27.86 2.07
N PHE A 4 -12.98 -27.03 1.28
CA PHE A 4 -11.85 -26.21 1.71
C PHE A 4 -12.16 -24.74 1.51
N GLN A 5 -11.39 -23.85 2.12
CA GLN A 5 -11.34 -22.44 1.80
C GLN A 5 -9.96 -22.19 1.17
N LEU A 6 -9.94 -21.59 -0.03
CA LEU A 6 -8.70 -21.35 -0.77
C LEU A 6 -8.26 -19.91 -0.61
N VAL A 7 -6.99 -19.74 -0.28
CA VAL A 7 -6.34 -18.44 -0.22
C VAL A 7 -4.93 -18.61 -0.74
N SER A 8 -4.53 -17.78 -1.68
CA SER A 8 -3.19 -17.83 -2.24
C SER A 8 -2.50 -16.47 -2.31
N ASP A 9 -1.18 -16.47 -2.54
CA ASP A 9 -0.33 -15.27 -2.71
C ASP A 9 -0.73 -14.13 -1.78
N ILE A 10 -0.43 -14.29 -0.50
CA ILE A 10 -0.82 -13.37 0.57
C ILE A 10 0.32 -12.42 0.96
N HIS A 11 1.53 -12.69 0.48
CA HIS A 11 2.73 -11.87 0.66
C HIS A 11 2.94 -11.42 2.10
N LEU A 12 3.05 -12.39 3.01
CA LEU A 12 3.39 -12.14 4.42
C LEU A 12 4.91 -12.28 4.62
N GLU A 13 5.73 -11.65 3.78
CA GLU A 13 7.20 -11.74 3.90
C GLU A 13 7.76 -10.88 5.03
N ALA A 14 6.92 -10.10 5.72
CA ALA A 14 7.28 -9.28 6.87
C ALA A 14 6.51 -9.71 8.13
N PRO A 15 7.15 -9.86 9.30
CA PRO A 15 6.50 -10.31 10.53
C PRO A 15 5.23 -9.55 10.94
N PRO A 16 5.13 -8.21 10.78
CA PRO A 16 3.91 -7.48 11.10
C PRO A 16 2.71 -7.79 10.18
N ALA A 17 2.95 -8.33 8.98
CA ALA A 17 1.89 -8.66 8.03
C ALA A 17 1.01 -9.83 8.54
N TYR A 18 1.55 -10.68 9.42
CA TYR A 18 0.83 -11.80 10.02
C TYR A 18 -0.42 -11.36 10.78
N ASP A 19 -0.35 -10.22 11.48
CA ASP A 19 -1.43 -9.70 12.30
C ASP A 19 -2.52 -8.97 11.48
N LEU A 20 -2.20 -8.60 10.23
CA LEU A 20 -3.10 -7.95 9.28
C LEU A 20 -3.92 -8.97 8.46
N PHE A 21 -3.74 -10.26 8.71
CA PHE A 21 -4.44 -11.33 8.00
C PHE A 21 -5.57 -11.91 8.86
N ASP A 22 -6.82 -11.60 8.47
CA ASP A 22 -8.02 -12.21 9.04
C ASP A 22 -8.87 -12.85 7.96
N ILE A 23 -9.06 -14.17 8.08
CA ILE A 23 -9.97 -14.93 7.24
C ILE A 23 -10.91 -15.71 8.15
N PRO A 24 -12.19 -15.32 8.21
CA PRO A 24 -13.15 -16.06 9.01
C PRO A 24 -13.31 -17.46 8.40
N PRO A 25 -13.31 -18.52 9.23
CA PRO A 25 -13.37 -19.88 8.73
C PRO A 25 -14.72 -20.14 8.06
N LYS A 26 -14.71 -20.41 6.75
CA LYS A 26 -15.89 -20.73 5.93
C LYS A 26 -15.99 -22.22 5.56
N ALA A 27 -14.91 -22.97 5.71
CA ALA A 27 -14.84 -24.41 5.46
C ALA A 27 -14.04 -25.15 6.56
N PRO A 28 -14.18 -26.48 6.71
CA PRO A 28 -13.43 -27.26 7.70
C PRO A 28 -11.92 -27.38 7.42
N TYR A 29 -11.47 -27.05 6.20
CA TYR A 29 -10.05 -27.07 5.81
C TYR A 29 -9.67 -25.72 5.20
N LEU A 30 -8.49 -25.19 5.53
CA LEU A 30 -7.88 -24.03 4.89
C LEU A 30 -6.71 -24.49 4.03
N ALA A 31 -6.65 -24.02 2.78
CA ALA A 31 -5.53 -24.25 1.89
C ALA A 31 -4.86 -22.90 1.57
N LEU A 32 -3.62 -22.76 2.04
CA LEU A 32 -2.73 -21.64 1.76
C LEU A 32 -1.75 -22.07 0.65
N LEU A 33 -1.83 -21.43 -0.53
CA LEU A 33 -1.05 -21.80 -1.71
C LEU A 33 -0.22 -20.62 -2.25
N GLY A 34 0.94 -20.86 -2.85
CA GLY A 34 1.71 -19.76 -3.45
C GLY A 34 2.69 -19.09 -2.48
N ASP A 35 2.88 -17.78 -2.64
CA ASP A 35 3.74 -16.96 -1.78
C ASP A 35 2.99 -16.56 -0.50
N ILE A 36 3.20 -17.38 0.55
CA ILE A 36 2.41 -17.29 1.78
C ILE A 36 3.12 -16.49 2.89
N GLY A 37 4.44 -16.60 3.03
CA GLY A 37 5.15 -15.82 4.03
C GLY A 37 6.61 -16.23 4.22
N TYR A 38 7.30 -15.54 5.11
CA TYR A 38 8.73 -15.71 5.28
C TYR A 38 9.06 -16.86 6.25
N VAL A 39 9.28 -18.06 5.71
CA VAL A 39 9.54 -19.29 6.49
C VAL A 39 10.79 -19.25 7.37
N LYS A 40 11.69 -18.27 7.17
CA LYS A 40 12.88 -18.06 8.03
C LYS A 40 12.56 -17.24 9.29
N ASP A 41 11.37 -16.66 9.39
CA ASP A 41 10.92 -15.93 10.55
C ASP A 41 10.08 -16.82 11.48
N ASP A 42 10.42 -16.81 12.77
CA ASP A 42 9.76 -17.66 13.78
C ASP A 42 8.28 -17.28 13.97
N GLY A 43 7.91 -16.02 13.70
CA GLY A 43 6.54 -15.53 13.78
C GLY A 43 5.61 -16.14 12.73
N PHE A 44 6.15 -16.64 11.61
CA PHE A 44 5.35 -17.29 10.57
C PHE A 44 4.62 -18.54 11.10
N PHE A 45 5.31 -19.33 11.93
CA PHE A 45 4.68 -20.52 12.53
C PHE A 45 3.65 -20.15 13.59
N VAL A 46 3.88 -19.07 14.34
CA VAL A 46 2.90 -18.51 15.28
C VAL A 46 1.64 -18.05 14.55
N PHE A 47 1.80 -17.43 13.39
CA PHE A 47 0.69 -17.07 12.50
C PHE A 47 -0.12 -18.31 12.09
N LEU A 48 0.55 -19.36 11.59
CA LEU A 48 -0.11 -20.61 11.21
C LEU A 48 -0.85 -21.25 12.38
N GLU A 49 -0.27 -21.28 13.58
CA GLU A 49 -0.95 -21.72 14.81
C GLU A 49 -2.19 -20.88 15.14
N GLY A 50 -2.11 -19.56 14.95
CA GLY A 50 -3.24 -18.65 15.09
C GLY A 50 -4.39 -19.00 14.15
N GLN A 51 -4.09 -19.30 12.88
CA GLN A 51 -5.10 -19.72 11.90
C GLN A 51 -5.74 -21.07 12.28
N LEU A 52 -4.94 -22.04 12.74
CA LEU A 52 -5.48 -23.33 13.22
C LEU A 52 -6.48 -23.14 14.35
N ARG A 53 -6.20 -22.24 15.30
CA ARG A 53 -7.11 -21.94 16.43
C ARG A 53 -8.41 -21.32 15.95
N LYS A 54 -8.36 -20.36 15.01
CA LYS A 54 -9.56 -19.73 14.42
C LYS A 54 -10.46 -20.78 13.75
N PHE A 55 -9.89 -21.66 12.93
CA PHE A 55 -10.64 -22.71 12.24
C PHE A 55 -11.18 -23.80 13.20
N GLN A 56 -10.55 -24.02 14.34
CA GLN A 56 -11.03 -24.93 15.39
C GLN A 56 -12.25 -24.39 16.16
N MET A 57 -12.25 -23.11 16.53
CA MET A 57 -13.34 -22.51 17.33
C MET A 57 -14.72 -22.61 16.66
N ARG A 58 -14.75 -22.67 15.32
CA ARG A 58 -15.99 -22.91 14.56
C ARG A 58 -16.48 -24.36 14.64
N LYS A 59 -15.58 -25.35 14.68
CA LYS A 59 -15.97 -26.76 14.77
C LYS A 59 -16.63 -27.08 16.12
N ALA A 60 -16.17 -26.41 17.19
CA ALA A 60 -16.75 -26.51 18.52
C ALA A 60 -18.13 -25.84 18.67
N SER A 61 -18.51 -24.88 17.79
CA SER A 61 -19.85 -24.27 17.80
C SER A 61 -20.88 -25.03 16.95
N GLU A 62 -20.45 -25.98 16.11
CA GLU A 62 -21.32 -26.81 15.25
C GLU A 62 -21.53 -28.25 15.78
N GLU A 63 -20.66 -28.80 16.64
CA GLU A 63 -20.81 -30.15 17.23
C GLU A 63 -20.70 -30.15 18.77
N SER A 64 -21.84 -30.34 19.46
CA SER A 64 -21.84 -30.63 20.89
C SER A 64 -21.47 -32.10 21.13
N THR A 65 -20.25 -32.40 21.59
CA THR A 65 -19.92 -33.40 22.64
C THR A 65 -18.42 -33.78 22.64
N ASN A 66 -17.82 -33.74 23.82
CA ASN A 66 -16.68 -34.56 24.30
C ASN A 66 -15.67 -35.10 23.27
N ALA A 67 -14.89 -34.21 22.65
CA ALA A 67 -13.61 -34.59 22.05
C ALA A 67 -12.49 -33.81 22.75
N GLU A 68 -11.45 -34.51 23.20
CA GLU A 68 -10.21 -33.92 23.71
C GLU A 68 -9.74 -32.78 22.77
N ASN A 69 -9.37 -31.63 23.35
CA ASN A 69 -8.84 -30.47 22.63
C ASN A 69 -7.54 -30.81 21.89
N LYS A 70 -7.64 -31.43 20.72
CA LYS A 70 -6.56 -31.49 19.75
C LYS A 70 -6.73 -30.30 18.80
N LEU A 71 -5.71 -29.44 18.76
CA LEU A 71 -5.57 -28.42 17.72
C LEU A 71 -5.72 -29.11 16.35
N GLY A 72 -6.29 -28.41 15.36
CA GLY A 72 -6.32 -28.90 13.98
C GLY A 72 -4.92 -29.28 13.48
N GLU A 73 -4.84 -30.14 12.48
CA GLU A 73 -3.56 -30.59 11.92
C GLU A 73 -3.11 -29.63 10.80
N PHE A 74 -1.89 -29.09 10.90
CA PHE A 74 -1.23 -28.41 9.79
C PHE A 74 -0.47 -29.44 8.96
N VAL A 75 -0.73 -29.46 7.65
CA VAL A 75 -0.12 -30.41 6.72
C VAL A 75 0.63 -29.63 5.64
N PHE A 76 1.95 -29.80 5.57
CA PHE A 76 2.76 -29.25 4.51
C PHE A 76 2.65 -30.13 3.25
N MET A 77 2.22 -29.54 2.14
CA MET A 77 1.90 -30.26 0.91
C MET A 77 2.96 -30.06 -0.18
N ASP A 78 4.12 -30.70 0.00
CA ASP A 78 5.17 -30.78 -1.02
C ASP A 78 5.50 -32.24 -1.36
N GLN A 79 5.12 -32.66 -2.56
CA GLN A 79 5.07 -34.07 -2.97
C GLN A 79 4.36 -34.97 -1.93
N THR A 80 3.26 -34.45 -1.37
CA THR A 80 2.48 -35.10 -0.30
C THR A 80 1.09 -35.51 -0.79
N ARG A 81 0.69 -36.73 -0.42
CA ARG A 81 -0.68 -37.22 -0.54
C ARG A 81 -1.39 -37.10 0.80
N TYR A 82 -2.57 -36.48 0.81
CA TYR A 82 -3.42 -36.37 1.99
C TYR A 82 -4.84 -36.86 1.69
N ASP A 83 -5.26 -37.91 2.39
CA ASP A 83 -6.54 -38.56 2.21
C ASP A 83 -7.55 -38.02 3.22
N ILE A 84 -8.40 -37.07 2.79
CA ILE A 84 -9.32 -36.36 3.70
C ILE A 84 -10.48 -37.25 4.14
N CYS A 85 -11.01 -38.02 3.20
CA CYS A 85 -12.07 -38.99 3.44
C CYS A 85 -11.92 -40.14 2.45
N PRO A 86 -12.63 -41.27 2.63
CA PRO A 86 -12.50 -42.45 1.76
C PRO A 86 -12.63 -42.15 0.25
N ASP A 87 -13.38 -41.10 -0.11
CA ASP A 87 -13.69 -40.77 -1.50
C ASP A 87 -12.85 -39.63 -2.08
N VAL A 88 -12.08 -38.90 -1.27
CA VAL A 88 -11.33 -37.71 -1.70
C VAL A 88 -9.88 -37.77 -1.24
N THR A 89 -8.97 -37.59 -2.19
CA THR A 89 -7.54 -37.43 -1.97
C THR A 89 -7.10 -36.05 -2.46
N VAL A 90 -6.28 -35.36 -1.68
CA VAL A 90 -5.54 -34.18 -2.11
C VAL A 90 -4.10 -34.58 -2.38
N LEU A 91 -3.60 -34.16 -3.53
CA LEU A 91 -2.18 -34.20 -3.87
C LEU A 91 -1.67 -32.77 -3.88
N GLY A 92 -0.54 -32.51 -3.24
CA GLY A 92 0.10 -31.21 -3.31
C GLY A 92 1.59 -31.33 -3.52
N CYS A 93 2.10 -30.47 -4.38
CA CYS A 93 3.52 -30.28 -4.64
C CYS A 93 3.75 -28.83 -5.05
N THR A 94 4.99 -28.38 -4.98
CA THR A 94 5.31 -27.05 -5.48
C THR A 94 4.93 -26.93 -6.97
N LEU A 95 5.17 -27.98 -7.78
CA LEU A 95 5.07 -27.96 -9.24
C LEU A 95 5.86 -26.78 -9.78
N HIS A 96 7.19 -26.87 -9.69
CA HIS A 96 8.05 -25.89 -10.36
C HIS A 96 7.63 -25.68 -11.82
N SER A 97 7.82 -24.48 -12.35
CA SER A 97 7.40 -24.17 -13.71
C SER A 97 8.43 -24.70 -14.72
N ARG A 98 7.97 -25.00 -15.94
CA ARG A 98 8.81 -25.60 -16.96
C ARG A 98 9.51 -24.51 -17.78
N ILE A 99 10.69 -24.12 -17.31
CA ILE A 99 11.57 -23.21 -18.04
C ILE A 99 12.26 -23.99 -19.17
N THR A 100 12.02 -23.62 -20.43
CA THR A 100 12.73 -24.23 -21.57
C THR A 100 14.14 -23.65 -21.73
N GLN A 101 15.03 -24.38 -22.41
CA GLN A 101 16.39 -23.89 -22.68
C GLN A 101 16.40 -22.57 -23.49
N SER A 102 15.41 -22.36 -24.36
CA SER A 102 15.24 -21.09 -25.09
C SER A 102 14.78 -19.92 -24.22
N GLN A 103 14.27 -20.19 -23.01
CA GLN A 103 13.76 -19.18 -22.08
C GLN A 103 14.75 -18.89 -20.93
N GLU A 104 15.73 -19.76 -20.72
CA GLU A 104 16.71 -19.70 -19.63
C GLU A 104 17.34 -18.32 -19.46
N GLU A 105 17.92 -17.75 -20.52
CA GLU A 105 18.57 -16.43 -20.43
C GLU A 105 17.59 -15.32 -20.01
N ARG A 106 16.36 -15.35 -20.52
CA ARG A 106 15.35 -14.31 -20.22
C ARG A 106 14.82 -14.44 -18.81
N VAL A 107 14.53 -15.66 -18.37
CA VAL A 107 14.03 -15.93 -17.01
C VAL A 107 15.12 -15.60 -15.99
N SER A 108 16.36 -16.04 -16.21
CA SER A 108 17.49 -15.79 -15.30
C SER A 108 17.89 -14.32 -15.16
N LEU A 109 17.55 -13.47 -16.14
CA LEU A 109 17.95 -12.04 -16.13
C LEU A 109 16.79 -11.08 -15.82
N SER A 110 15.54 -11.52 -15.93
CA SER A 110 14.38 -10.62 -15.90
C SER A 110 13.37 -10.92 -14.78
N LEU A 111 13.56 -11.97 -13.97
CA LEU A 111 12.64 -12.34 -12.89
C LEU A 111 13.27 -12.19 -11.52
N ASN A 112 12.69 -11.30 -10.73
CA ASN A 112 13.16 -11.01 -9.37
C ASN A 112 12.81 -12.10 -8.36
N ASP A 113 11.72 -12.83 -8.57
CA ASP A 113 11.17 -13.81 -7.62
C ASP A 113 12.14 -14.98 -7.35
N PHE A 114 13.03 -15.29 -8.29
CA PHE A 114 14.03 -16.34 -8.13
C PHE A 114 15.36 -15.85 -7.52
N TYR A 115 15.65 -14.54 -7.50
CA TYR A 115 16.94 -14.02 -7.05
C TYR A 115 17.19 -14.19 -5.55
N HIS A 116 16.12 -14.32 -4.76
CA HIS A 116 16.22 -14.52 -3.32
C HIS A 116 16.24 -16.01 -2.92
N ILE A 117 16.09 -16.92 -3.88
CA ILE A 117 16.22 -18.35 -3.64
C ILE A 117 17.71 -18.70 -3.67
N GLU A 118 18.24 -19.05 -2.49
CA GLU A 118 19.65 -19.33 -2.29
C GLU A 118 20.11 -20.51 -3.18
N ASN A 119 21.16 -20.30 -3.97
CA ASN A 119 21.68 -21.28 -4.93
C ASN A 119 20.68 -21.71 -6.01
N TRP A 120 19.69 -20.87 -6.32
CA TRP A 120 18.77 -21.16 -7.42
C TRP A 120 19.47 -21.00 -8.77
N ASP A 121 19.20 -21.97 -9.64
CA ASP A 121 19.57 -21.95 -11.04
C ASP A 121 18.50 -22.69 -11.86
N VAL A 122 18.47 -22.41 -13.16
CA VAL A 122 17.45 -22.95 -14.06
C VAL A 122 17.53 -24.48 -14.18
N GLU A 123 18.71 -25.08 -14.10
CA GLU A 123 18.86 -26.52 -14.22
C GLU A 123 18.31 -27.25 -12.99
N SER A 124 18.62 -26.74 -11.79
CA SER A 124 18.05 -27.21 -10.53
C SER A 124 16.52 -27.04 -10.52
N HIS A 125 16.00 -25.91 -11.01
CA HIS A 125 14.56 -25.67 -11.11
C HIS A 125 13.86 -26.66 -12.06
N ARG A 126 14.46 -26.92 -13.23
CA ARG A 126 13.94 -27.90 -14.20
C ARG A 126 13.97 -29.32 -13.66
N THR A 127 15.02 -29.70 -12.94
CA THR A 127 15.13 -31.00 -12.29
C THR A 127 14.01 -31.20 -11.27
N ALA A 128 13.74 -30.17 -10.46
CA ALA A 128 12.64 -30.20 -9.51
C ALA A 128 11.26 -30.23 -10.20
N HIS A 129 11.08 -29.51 -11.32
CA HIS A 129 9.87 -29.62 -12.15
C HIS A 129 9.63 -31.06 -12.62
N GLU A 130 10.65 -31.72 -13.17
CA GLU A 130 10.55 -33.11 -13.63
C GLU A 130 10.24 -34.08 -12.48
N ALA A 131 10.82 -33.86 -11.31
CA ALA A 131 10.54 -34.65 -10.11
C ALA A 131 9.07 -34.50 -9.65
N ASP A 132 8.58 -33.27 -9.58
CA ASP A 132 7.19 -32.96 -9.22
C ASP A 132 6.19 -33.60 -10.20
N LEU A 133 6.46 -33.45 -11.50
CA LEU A 133 5.62 -34.02 -12.54
C LEU A 133 5.61 -35.55 -12.50
N ALA A 134 6.78 -36.18 -12.37
CA ALA A 134 6.90 -37.62 -12.26
C ALA A 134 6.16 -38.16 -11.02
N TRP A 135 6.28 -37.45 -9.89
CA TRP A 135 5.56 -37.78 -8.67
C TRP A 135 4.05 -37.66 -8.84
N LEU A 136 3.54 -36.55 -9.37
CA LEU A 136 2.11 -36.33 -9.63
C LEU A 136 1.53 -37.41 -10.54
N ASN A 137 2.20 -37.68 -11.67
CA ASN A 137 1.79 -38.71 -12.63
C ASN A 137 1.74 -40.09 -11.98
N LYS A 138 2.74 -40.43 -11.16
CA LYS A 138 2.78 -41.71 -10.43
C LYS A 138 1.65 -41.81 -9.41
N GLN A 139 1.39 -40.76 -8.62
CA GLN A 139 0.33 -40.76 -7.61
C GLN A 139 -1.05 -40.89 -8.25
N VAL A 140 -1.35 -40.05 -9.24
CA VAL A 140 -2.62 -40.10 -9.96
C VAL A 140 -2.80 -41.47 -10.61
N THR A 141 -1.78 -42.01 -11.28
CA THR A 141 -1.87 -43.36 -11.90
C THR A 141 -2.10 -44.45 -10.86
N ASN A 142 -1.42 -44.39 -9.72
CA ASN A 142 -1.59 -45.38 -8.66
C ASN A 142 -2.99 -45.33 -8.04
N ILE A 143 -3.48 -44.14 -7.67
CA ILE A 143 -4.80 -43.95 -7.10
C ILE A 143 -5.88 -44.39 -8.08
N THR A 144 -5.78 -43.97 -9.35
CA THR A 144 -6.77 -44.35 -10.37
C THR A 144 -6.80 -45.85 -10.65
N ARG A 145 -5.70 -46.57 -10.38
CA ARG A 145 -5.63 -48.03 -10.48
C ARG A 145 -6.12 -48.74 -9.22
N SER A 146 -5.75 -48.28 -8.03
CA SER A 146 -6.11 -48.94 -6.77
C SER A 146 -7.53 -48.60 -6.32
N ASP A 147 -7.95 -47.35 -6.51
CA ASP A 147 -9.17 -46.76 -5.98
C ASP A 147 -9.88 -45.94 -7.07
N PRO A 148 -10.43 -46.59 -8.12
CA PRO A 148 -10.94 -45.90 -9.31
C PRO A 148 -12.12 -44.95 -9.03
N HIS A 149 -12.80 -45.13 -7.90
CA HIS A 149 -13.90 -44.27 -7.44
C HIS A 149 -13.45 -42.98 -6.75
N ARG A 150 -12.15 -42.89 -6.41
CA ARG A 150 -11.61 -41.78 -5.65
C ARG A 150 -11.47 -40.53 -6.50
N LYS A 151 -11.88 -39.39 -5.93
CA LYS A 151 -11.74 -38.07 -6.54
C LYS A 151 -10.43 -37.45 -6.05
N ILE A 152 -9.69 -36.86 -6.98
CA ILE A 152 -8.39 -36.25 -6.72
C ILE A 152 -8.52 -34.74 -6.86
N VAL A 153 -8.01 -34.02 -5.86
CA VAL A 153 -7.81 -32.58 -5.86
C VAL A 153 -6.32 -32.32 -5.90
N VAL A 154 -5.87 -31.39 -6.73
CA VAL A 154 -4.45 -31.05 -6.86
C VAL A 154 -4.22 -29.60 -6.44
N PHE A 155 -3.25 -29.38 -5.57
CA PHE A 155 -2.81 -28.06 -5.11
C PHE A 155 -1.36 -27.82 -5.52
N THR A 156 -1.08 -26.69 -6.17
CA THR A 156 0.26 -26.35 -6.64
C THR A 156 0.65 -24.92 -6.33
N HIS A 157 1.93 -24.61 -6.38
CA HIS A 157 2.41 -23.23 -6.32
C HIS A 157 2.20 -22.56 -7.69
N HIS A 158 2.72 -23.13 -8.78
CA HIS A 158 2.56 -22.57 -10.13
C HIS A 158 1.32 -23.09 -10.87
N SER A 159 0.92 -22.35 -11.92
CA SER A 159 -0.24 -22.70 -12.76
C SER A 159 0.01 -23.96 -13.61
N PRO A 160 -0.95 -24.88 -13.72
CA PRO A 160 -0.82 -26.14 -14.47
C PRO A 160 -1.22 -26.04 -15.94
N THR A 161 -1.52 -24.83 -16.44
CA THR A 161 -1.98 -24.62 -17.81
C THR A 161 -1.55 -23.26 -18.33
N LEU A 162 -1.40 -23.16 -19.65
CA LEU A 162 -1.19 -21.91 -20.39
C LEU A 162 -2.50 -21.33 -20.95
N ASP A 163 -3.66 -21.81 -20.47
CA ASP A 163 -4.95 -21.23 -20.84
C ASP A 163 -4.97 -19.74 -20.43
N ALA A 164 -5.38 -18.88 -21.36
CA ALA A 164 -5.41 -17.43 -21.13
C ALA A 164 -6.33 -17.03 -19.95
N ARG A 165 -7.30 -17.88 -19.57
CA ARG A 165 -8.16 -17.66 -18.40
C ARG A 165 -7.47 -17.92 -17.07
N ALA A 166 -6.34 -18.63 -17.08
CA ALA A 166 -5.49 -18.91 -15.92
C ALA A 166 -4.18 -18.11 -15.93
N THR A 167 -4.04 -17.17 -16.87
CA THR A 167 -2.83 -16.35 -17.04
C THR A 167 -3.21 -14.90 -16.84
N ASP A 168 -2.44 -14.16 -16.03
CA ASP A 168 -2.65 -12.73 -15.89
C ASP A 168 -2.59 -12.06 -17.28
N PRO A 169 -3.60 -11.25 -17.67
CA PRO A 169 -3.58 -10.49 -18.92
C PRO A 169 -2.29 -9.69 -19.17
N ALA A 170 -1.64 -9.18 -18.12
CA ALA A 170 -0.36 -8.48 -18.19
C ALA A 170 0.80 -9.41 -18.60
N HIS A 171 0.67 -10.71 -18.37
CA HIS A 171 1.70 -11.71 -18.61
C HIS A 171 1.41 -12.65 -19.78
N VAL A 172 0.26 -12.54 -20.46
CA VAL A 172 -0.12 -13.42 -21.59
C VAL A 172 0.92 -13.43 -22.72
N ASN A 173 1.55 -12.29 -23.00
CA ASN A 173 2.56 -12.15 -24.06
C ASN A 173 3.99 -12.00 -23.51
N SER A 174 4.17 -12.23 -22.20
CA SER A 174 5.45 -12.02 -21.56
C SER A 174 6.48 -13.04 -22.03
N PRO A 175 7.74 -12.64 -22.32
CA PRO A 175 8.77 -13.60 -22.69
C PRO A 175 9.15 -14.55 -21.55
N ILE A 176 8.65 -14.30 -20.33
CA ILE A 176 8.92 -15.06 -19.11
C ILE A 176 7.68 -15.79 -18.55
N THR A 177 6.53 -15.84 -19.26
CA THR A 177 5.30 -16.49 -18.78
C THR A 177 5.49 -17.93 -18.31
N SER A 178 6.42 -18.66 -18.94
CA SER A 178 6.79 -20.03 -18.57
C SER A 178 7.39 -20.17 -17.17
N ALA A 179 7.79 -19.07 -16.54
CA ALA A 179 8.26 -19.07 -15.16
C ALA A 179 7.12 -19.17 -14.14
N PHE A 180 5.89 -18.86 -14.55
CA PHE A 180 4.70 -18.84 -13.68
C PHE A 180 3.73 -19.99 -13.95
N ALA A 181 3.88 -20.66 -15.10
CA ALA A 181 2.95 -21.68 -15.57
C ALA A 181 3.64 -22.78 -16.39
N THR A 182 3.10 -23.99 -16.30
CA THR A 182 3.48 -25.12 -17.15
C THR A 182 2.27 -25.67 -17.88
N ASP A 183 2.39 -26.00 -19.17
CA ASP A 183 1.37 -26.77 -19.87
C ASP A 183 1.43 -28.27 -19.51
N LEU A 184 0.50 -28.73 -18.65
CA LEU A 184 0.34 -30.14 -18.30
C LEU A 184 -0.74 -30.86 -19.13
N THR A 185 -1.27 -30.23 -20.19
CA THR A 185 -2.47 -30.71 -20.88
C THR A 185 -2.36 -32.10 -21.52
N GLY A 186 -1.16 -32.62 -21.73
CA GLY A 186 -0.88 -33.97 -22.25
C GLY A 186 -0.37 -34.97 -21.20
N GLU A 187 -0.36 -34.60 -19.93
CA GLU A 187 0.21 -35.43 -18.86
C GLU A 187 -0.86 -36.31 -18.19
N PRO A 188 -0.52 -37.54 -17.75
CA PRO A 188 -1.45 -38.43 -17.06
C PRO A 188 -2.16 -37.78 -15.86
N CYS A 189 -1.47 -36.94 -15.09
CA CYS A 189 -2.05 -36.22 -13.96
C CYS A 189 -3.14 -35.22 -14.40
N TRP A 190 -3.10 -34.76 -15.65
CA TRP A 190 -4.13 -33.89 -16.23
C TRP A 190 -5.20 -34.67 -16.99
N GLU A 191 -4.90 -35.78 -17.64
CA GLU A 191 -5.87 -36.47 -18.48
C GLU A 191 -6.87 -37.32 -17.70
N LYS A 192 -6.53 -37.74 -16.47
CA LYS A 192 -7.37 -38.66 -15.70
C LYS A 192 -8.64 -37.97 -15.18
N PRO A 193 -9.84 -38.53 -15.44
CA PRO A 193 -11.11 -37.92 -15.05
C PRO A 193 -11.37 -37.90 -13.54
N GLN A 194 -10.59 -38.68 -12.78
CA GLN A 194 -10.59 -38.70 -11.33
C GLN A 194 -10.02 -37.41 -10.74
N VAL A 195 -9.12 -36.71 -11.44
CA VAL A 195 -8.73 -35.36 -11.05
C VAL A 195 -9.91 -34.45 -11.35
N ARG A 196 -10.46 -33.79 -10.32
CA ARG A 196 -11.70 -32.99 -10.43
C ARG A 196 -11.45 -31.50 -10.27
N LEU A 197 -10.44 -31.13 -9.47
CA LEU A 197 -10.10 -29.76 -9.15
C LEU A 197 -8.59 -29.56 -9.15
N TRP A 198 -8.15 -28.42 -9.67
CA TRP A 198 -6.78 -27.93 -9.56
C TRP A 198 -6.77 -26.51 -9.03
N ALA A 199 -6.09 -26.27 -7.90
CA ALA A 199 -5.88 -24.94 -7.35
C ALA A 199 -4.39 -24.55 -7.36
N PHE A 200 -4.08 -23.28 -7.60
CA PHE A 200 -2.70 -22.79 -7.67
C PHE A 200 -2.52 -21.38 -7.11
N GLY A 201 -1.26 -20.99 -6.87
CA GLY A 201 -0.89 -19.78 -6.14
C GLY A 201 -0.33 -18.65 -7.00
N HIS A 202 0.84 -18.84 -7.62
CA HIS A 202 1.84 -17.84 -8.01
C HIS A 202 1.60 -17.11 -9.36
N THR A 203 0.46 -16.46 -9.54
CA THR A 203 0.12 -15.77 -10.83
C THR A 203 -0.31 -14.30 -10.72
N HIS A 204 -0.36 -13.74 -9.50
CA HIS A 204 -0.92 -12.40 -9.21
C HIS A 204 -2.34 -12.10 -9.77
N TYR A 205 -3.05 -13.14 -10.24
CA TYR A 205 -4.35 -13.11 -10.90
C TYR A 205 -5.34 -14.15 -10.34
N ASN A 206 -6.60 -13.73 -10.17
CA ASN A 206 -7.70 -14.59 -9.73
C ASN A 206 -8.42 -15.26 -10.92
N CYS A 207 -8.72 -16.57 -10.81
CA CYS A 207 -9.49 -17.28 -11.82
C CYS A 207 -10.37 -18.39 -11.23
N ASP A 208 -11.50 -18.67 -11.89
CA ASP A 208 -12.35 -19.83 -11.59
C ASP A 208 -13.10 -20.26 -12.84
N PHE A 209 -12.72 -21.40 -13.41
CA PHE A 209 -13.37 -21.93 -14.61
C PHE A 209 -13.30 -23.46 -14.69
N VAL A 210 -14.10 -24.02 -15.61
CA VAL A 210 -14.05 -25.46 -15.93
C VAL A 210 -13.35 -25.65 -17.27
N ASP A 211 -12.35 -26.52 -17.29
CA ASP A 211 -11.70 -26.97 -18.52
C ASP A 211 -12.71 -27.76 -19.37
N SER A 212 -12.97 -27.29 -20.58
CA SER A 212 -13.99 -27.85 -21.46
C SER A 212 -13.68 -29.28 -21.93
N ARG A 213 -12.39 -29.63 -22.00
CA ARG A 213 -11.92 -30.93 -22.51
C ARG A 213 -12.00 -32.03 -21.46
N THR A 214 -11.64 -31.73 -20.22
CA THR A 214 -11.54 -32.71 -19.13
C THR A 214 -12.64 -32.58 -18.09
N GLY A 215 -13.39 -31.48 -18.08
CA GLY A 215 -14.43 -31.18 -17.10
C GLY A 215 -13.90 -30.88 -15.70
N LYS A 216 -12.61 -30.52 -15.58
CA LYS A 216 -11.93 -30.18 -14.31
C LYS A 216 -12.09 -28.71 -13.99
N ARG A 217 -12.33 -28.38 -12.72
CA ARG A 217 -12.34 -26.99 -12.24
C ARG A 217 -10.91 -26.52 -11.98
N ILE A 218 -10.55 -25.36 -12.50
CA ILE A 218 -9.25 -24.69 -12.34
C ILE A 218 -9.51 -23.39 -11.57
N VAL A 219 -8.78 -23.16 -10.48
CA VAL A 219 -9.05 -22.05 -9.56
C VAL A 219 -7.78 -21.42 -8.98
N ALA A 220 -7.74 -20.11 -8.90
CA ALA A 220 -6.75 -19.33 -8.14
C ALA A 220 -7.50 -18.21 -7.40
N ASN A 221 -7.26 -18.08 -6.09
CA ASN A 221 -7.94 -17.10 -5.23
C ASN A 221 -6.94 -16.33 -4.39
N GLN A 222 -6.25 -15.44 -5.06
CA GLN A 222 -5.13 -14.71 -4.53
C GLN A 222 -5.55 -13.45 -3.81
N ARG A 223 -5.01 -13.26 -2.61
CA ARG A 223 -5.26 -12.06 -1.83
C ARG A 223 -4.50 -10.87 -2.40
N GLY A 224 -3.30 -11.07 -2.94
CA GLY A 224 -2.39 -9.99 -3.33
C GLY A 224 -1.52 -9.51 -2.16
N TYR A 225 -0.75 -8.44 -2.38
CA TYR A 225 0.11 -7.86 -1.38
C TYR A 225 -0.68 -7.35 -0.16
N TYR A 226 -0.08 -7.39 1.03
CA TYR A 226 -0.76 -6.94 2.26
C TYR A 226 -1.21 -5.46 2.21
N PHE A 227 -0.66 -4.64 1.31
CA PHE A 227 -1.03 -3.25 1.04
C PHE A 227 -1.87 -3.05 -0.24
N ALA A 228 -2.06 -4.10 -1.06
CA ALA A 228 -2.77 -4.02 -2.34
C ALA A 228 -3.45 -5.36 -2.67
N GLN A 229 -4.79 -5.40 -2.52
CA GLN A 229 -5.58 -6.60 -2.76
C GLN A 229 -5.70 -6.92 -4.25
N SER A 230 -5.52 -8.18 -4.64
CA SER A 230 -5.68 -8.62 -6.04
C SER A 230 -7.14 -8.53 -6.48
N LYS A 231 -7.33 -8.10 -7.74
CA LYS A 231 -8.65 -7.90 -8.33
C LYS A 231 -9.38 -9.24 -8.45
N GLY A 232 -10.63 -9.27 -7.96
CA GLY A 232 -11.48 -10.46 -8.05
C GLY A 232 -11.25 -11.48 -6.94
N TYR A 233 -10.44 -11.15 -5.93
CA TYR A 233 -10.31 -11.96 -4.72
C TYR A 233 -11.67 -12.11 -4.03
N ASP A 234 -12.00 -13.34 -3.65
CA ASP A 234 -13.21 -13.65 -2.92
C ASP A 234 -12.85 -14.40 -1.62
N PRO A 235 -12.94 -13.74 -0.45
CA PRO A 235 -12.65 -14.38 0.84
C PRO A 235 -13.64 -15.51 1.18
N GLU A 236 -14.79 -15.55 0.49
CA GLU A 236 -15.81 -16.59 0.63
C GLU A 236 -15.60 -17.75 -0.36
N LEU A 237 -14.53 -17.74 -1.17
CA LEU A 237 -14.30 -18.79 -2.15
C LEU A 237 -13.92 -20.11 -1.47
N VAL A 238 -14.93 -20.97 -1.38
CA VAL A 238 -14.82 -22.36 -0.96
C VAL A 238 -14.67 -23.22 -2.23
N PRO A 239 -13.53 -23.87 -2.50
CA PRO A 239 -13.48 -24.92 -3.51
C PRO A 239 -14.56 -25.97 -3.27
N TRP A 240 -15.34 -26.12 -4.33
CA TRP A 240 -16.18 -27.24 -4.71
C TRP A 240 -16.95 -27.94 -3.57
N HIS A 241 -18.26 -27.70 -3.52
CA HIS A 241 -19.18 -28.50 -2.71
C HIS A 241 -19.44 -29.86 -3.36
N LEU A 242 -19.32 -30.93 -2.58
CA LEU A 242 -19.81 -32.28 -2.94
C LEU A 242 -21.35 -32.32 -2.94
N SER A 243 -22.02 -31.60 -3.84
CA SER A 243 -23.48 -31.76 -3.99
C SER A 243 -23.80 -33.02 -4.82
N PRO A 244 -24.91 -33.76 -4.57
CA PRO A 244 -25.16 -35.11 -5.13
C PRO A 244 -25.45 -35.19 -6.64
N VAL A 245 -25.30 -34.08 -7.39
CA VAL A 245 -25.94 -33.89 -8.71
C VAL A 245 -25.18 -34.56 -9.88
N LEU A 246 -24.22 -35.45 -9.63
CA LEU A 246 -23.45 -36.12 -10.71
C LEU A 246 -23.38 -37.66 -10.60
N CYS A 247 -24.34 -38.29 -9.94
CA CYS A 247 -24.50 -39.75 -10.00
C CYS A 247 -25.74 -40.13 -10.84
N GLY A 248 -25.54 -40.79 -11.99
CA GLY A 248 -26.60 -41.51 -12.69
C GLY A 248 -27.19 -42.63 -11.81
N PRO A 249 -28.40 -43.12 -12.10
CA PRO A 249 -29.18 -43.89 -11.14
C PRO A 249 -28.64 -45.33 -11.01
N CYS A 250 -28.50 -45.79 -9.77
CA CYS A 250 -28.32 -47.20 -9.42
C CYS A 250 -29.25 -47.55 -8.22
N PRO A 251 -29.73 -48.80 -8.09
CA PRO A 251 -31.07 -49.11 -7.59
C PRO A 251 -31.19 -49.15 -6.06
N ALA A 252 -32.45 -49.09 -5.62
CA ALA A 252 -32.91 -48.93 -4.25
C ALA A 252 -32.45 -50.03 -3.25
N PRO A 253 -32.29 -49.69 -1.95
CA PRO A 253 -31.86 -50.63 -0.91
C PRO A 253 -33.03 -51.37 -0.22
N LEU A 254 -32.73 -52.57 0.29
CA LEU A 254 -33.57 -53.34 1.22
C LEU A 254 -33.30 -52.92 2.69
N PRO A 255 -34.27 -53.09 3.62
CA PRO A 255 -34.25 -52.47 4.96
C PRO A 255 -33.59 -53.34 6.06
N PRO A 256 -33.37 -52.77 7.27
CA PRO A 256 -32.29 -53.16 8.19
C PRO A 256 -32.73 -54.04 9.38
N SER A 257 -31.75 -54.63 10.07
CA SER A 257 -31.93 -55.19 11.41
C SER A 257 -30.90 -54.64 12.40
N ALA A 258 -31.41 -54.31 13.58
CA ALA A 258 -30.77 -53.63 14.70
C ALA A 258 -29.83 -54.52 15.55
N SER A 259 -29.00 -53.86 16.35
CA SER A 259 -28.83 -54.01 17.82
C SER A 259 -27.36 -53.92 18.26
N GLN A 260 -27.07 -53.11 19.29
CA GLN A 260 -26.52 -53.55 20.59
C GLN A 260 -26.02 -52.37 21.49
N PRO A 261 -25.83 -52.61 22.82
CA PRO A 261 -25.96 -51.60 23.88
C PRO A 261 -24.70 -51.28 24.71
N ASP A 262 -24.91 -50.34 25.65
CA ASP A 262 -24.14 -49.82 26.80
C ASP A 262 -22.99 -50.60 27.45
N SER A 263 -21.99 -49.86 27.96
CA SER A 263 -21.35 -50.15 29.27
C SER A 263 -20.58 -48.97 29.90
N HIS A 264 -20.70 -48.88 31.22
CA HIS A 264 -20.15 -48.00 32.28
C HIS A 264 -18.63 -47.66 32.27
N TRP A 265 -18.20 -46.57 32.96
CA TRP A 265 -17.68 -46.56 34.37
C TRP A 265 -17.02 -45.22 34.80
N HIS A 266 -17.34 -44.83 36.06
CA HIS A 266 -16.63 -44.06 37.10
C HIS A 266 -15.93 -42.70 36.89
N THR A 267 -16.44 -41.71 37.66
CA THR A 267 -15.83 -40.46 38.12
C THR A 267 -15.23 -40.59 39.51
N ASP A 268 -14.23 -39.76 39.85
CA ASP A 268 -13.97 -39.34 41.24
C ASP A 268 -13.12 -38.04 41.38
N TRP A 269 -13.68 -37.09 42.16
CA TRP A 269 -13.16 -36.07 43.10
C TRP A 269 -12.28 -34.83 42.74
N HIS A 270 -12.88 -33.65 43.07
CA HIS A 270 -12.46 -32.57 44.02
C HIS A 270 -12.22 -31.11 43.53
N LYS A 271 -13.15 -30.20 43.94
CA LYS A 271 -13.07 -28.93 44.74
C LYS A 271 -11.84 -27.99 44.58
N ALA A 272 -11.89 -26.64 44.64
CA ALA A 272 -12.90 -25.65 45.04
C ALA A 272 -12.51 -24.18 44.64
N GLU A 273 -13.54 -23.34 44.48
CA GLU A 273 -13.80 -21.92 44.87
C GLU A 273 -12.85 -20.72 44.61
N ILE A 274 -13.46 -19.61 44.10
CA ILE A 274 -13.09 -18.20 44.35
C ILE A 274 -14.37 -17.39 44.65
N LEU A 275 -14.30 -16.53 45.69
CA LEU A 275 -15.34 -15.63 46.21
C LEU A 275 -15.22 -14.18 45.70
N THR A 276 -16.34 -13.48 45.81
CA THR A 276 -16.78 -12.13 45.36
C THR A 276 -16.30 -10.92 46.20
N CYS A 277 -16.39 -9.66 45.70
CA CYS A 277 -17.43 -8.65 46.07
C CYS A 277 -17.13 -7.19 45.61
N THR A 278 -18.18 -6.37 45.61
CA THR A 278 -18.41 -4.99 45.09
C THR A 278 -18.39 -3.88 46.19
N ASP A 279 -18.33 -2.58 45.79
CA ASP A 279 -19.25 -1.46 46.17
C ASP A 279 -18.66 0.00 46.17
N PHE A 280 -19.52 1.00 45.88
CA PHE A 280 -19.42 2.49 45.67
C PHE A 280 -19.79 3.33 46.95
N PRO A 281 -20.11 4.69 47.01
CA PRO A 281 -19.94 5.94 46.19
C PRO A 281 -19.63 7.29 46.98
N ILE A 282 -19.58 8.48 46.32
CA ILE A 282 -20.39 9.75 46.54
C ILE A 282 -19.80 11.07 45.90
N TYR A 283 -20.74 11.93 45.43
CA TYR A 283 -20.83 13.22 44.68
C TYR A 283 -19.87 14.44 44.78
N SER A 284 -19.80 15.22 43.66
CA SER A 284 -19.75 16.71 43.63
C SER A 284 -20.21 17.29 42.27
N ILE A 285 -20.97 18.40 42.30
CA ILE A 285 -21.55 19.16 41.15
C ILE A 285 -20.73 20.45 40.98
N HIS A 286 -20.26 20.85 39.79
CA HIS A 286 -19.89 22.26 39.45
C HIS A 286 -19.91 22.57 37.92
N ALA A 287 -20.62 23.67 37.59
CA ALA A 287 -20.55 24.65 36.47
C ALA A 287 -20.33 24.22 34.98
N PHE A 288 -21.28 24.64 34.12
CA PHE A 288 -21.15 24.66 32.66
C PHE A 288 -20.19 25.77 32.19
N SER A 289 -19.02 25.37 31.70
CA SER A 289 -18.15 26.18 30.83
C SER A 289 -18.07 25.52 29.45
N THR A 290 -18.29 26.28 28.38
CA THR A 290 -18.29 25.79 26.98
C THR A 290 -16.90 25.67 26.35
N THR A 291 -15.83 25.81 27.12
CA THR A 291 -14.51 25.29 26.70
C THR A 291 -14.44 23.81 27.04
N SER A 292 -14.42 22.95 26.01
CA SER A 292 -14.05 21.54 26.15
C SER A 292 -12.78 21.45 26.99
N ARG A 293 -12.88 20.93 28.22
CA ARG A 293 -11.70 20.46 28.94
C ARG A 293 -11.01 19.47 27.99
N ARG A 294 -9.69 19.61 27.82
CA ARG A 294 -8.86 18.55 27.22
C ARG A 294 -9.29 17.26 27.89
N ARG A 295 -9.59 16.21 27.12
CA ARG A 295 -9.62 14.87 27.71
C ARG A 295 -8.20 14.67 28.23
N ASP A 296 -8.01 14.75 29.53
CA ASP A 296 -6.79 14.28 30.17
C ASP A 296 -6.79 12.77 29.93
N VAL A 297 -6.15 12.36 28.83
CA VAL A 297 -5.82 10.96 28.60
C VAL A 297 -4.84 10.60 29.71
N ASP A 298 -5.15 9.58 30.48
CA ASP A 298 -4.21 9.06 31.47
C ASP A 298 -3.03 8.41 30.72
N LEU A 299 -1.94 9.17 30.59
CA LEU A 299 -0.71 8.73 29.94
C LEU A 299 0.25 8.05 30.93
N SER A 300 -0.13 7.86 32.20
CA SER A 300 0.76 7.32 33.24
C SER A 300 1.21 5.89 32.97
N SER A 301 0.46 5.13 32.16
CA SER A 301 0.77 3.77 31.73
C SER A 301 1.62 3.70 30.46
N LEU A 302 1.81 4.82 29.74
CA LEU A 302 2.59 4.85 28.49
C LEU A 302 4.04 5.19 28.78
N THR A 303 4.96 4.36 28.30
CA THR A 303 6.39 4.67 28.32
C THR A 303 6.69 5.64 27.16
N PRO A 304 7.16 6.88 27.42
CA PRO A 304 7.52 7.80 26.35
C PRO A 304 8.65 7.20 25.51
N THR A 305 8.51 7.22 24.19
CA THR A 305 9.55 6.82 23.24
C THR A 305 10.13 8.05 22.53
N PRO A 306 11.36 7.98 22.02
CA PRO A 306 11.90 9.00 21.12
C PRO A 306 10.95 9.26 19.95
N ILE A 307 10.82 10.52 19.52
CA ILE A 307 9.92 10.90 18.42
C ILE A 307 10.28 10.24 17.08
N THR A 308 11.51 9.76 16.94
CA THR A 308 12.03 9.04 15.78
C THR A 308 11.78 7.53 15.86
N HIS A 309 11.22 7.02 16.95
CA HIS A 309 10.76 5.64 16.99
C HIS A 309 9.49 5.52 16.13
N LEU A 310 9.63 4.79 15.04
CA LEU A 310 8.54 4.45 14.15
C LEU A 310 7.77 3.26 14.72
N SER A 311 6.46 3.22 14.46
CA SER A 311 5.69 2.00 14.64
C SER A 311 6.17 0.93 13.67
N GLU A 312 5.73 -0.31 13.84
CA GLU A 312 6.05 -1.39 12.89
C GLU A 312 5.54 -1.06 11.48
N THR A 313 4.31 -0.55 11.35
CA THR A 313 3.72 -0.13 10.08
C THR A 313 4.55 0.97 9.40
N GLU A 314 5.03 1.94 10.16
CA GLU A 314 5.86 3.03 9.62
C GLU A 314 7.29 2.57 9.30
N SER A 315 7.85 1.67 10.08
CA SER A 315 9.17 1.09 9.81
C SER A 315 9.14 0.28 8.52
N LEU A 316 8.09 -0.52 8.33
CA LEU A 316 7.87 -1.30 7.11
C LEU A 316 7.64 -0.40 5.89
N MET A 317 6.88 0.69 6.06
CA MET A 317 6.72 1.72 5.04
C MET A 317 8.08 2.33 4.66
N ALA A 318 8.91 2.69 5.65
CA ALA A 318 10.24 3.23 5.39
C ALA A 318 11.10 2.26 4.58
N GLU A 319 11.19 1.00 5.01
CA GLU A 319 12.00 -0.02 4.35
C GLU A 319 11.55 -0.28 2.91
N THR A 320 10.25 -0.54 2.71
CA THR A 320 9.68 -0.88 1.42
C THR A 320 9.83 0.28 0.42
N VAL A 321 9.50 1.50 0.86
CA VAL A 321 9.63 2.69 0.00
C VAL A 321 11.09 3.02 -0.29
N SER A 322 12.00 2.86 0.67
CA SER A 322 13.42 3.10 0.43
C SER A 322 13.98 2.13 -0.61
N LYS A 323 13.62 0.84 -0.54
CA LYS A 323 13.99 -0.16 -1.54
C LYS A 323 13.41 0.17 -2.92
N PHE A 324 12.09 0.40 -2.99
CA PHE A 324 11.42 0.77 -4.24
C PHE A 324 12.03 2.03 -4.86
N ALA A 325 12.30 3.06 -4.06
CA ALA A 325 12.89 4.30 -4.54
C ALA A 325 14.30 4.07 -5.09
N GLN A 326 15.13 3.29 -4.42
CA GLN A 326 16.48 3.00 -4.91
C GLN A 326 16.48 2.15 -6.19
N GLU A 327 15.66 1.11 -6.26
CA GLU A 327 15.67 0.13 -7.34
C GLU A 327 14.88 0.58 -8.58
N GLN A 328 13.74 1.24 -8.39
CA GLN A 328 12.82 1.60 -9.49
C GLN A 328 12.91 3.07 -9.89
N ILE A 329 13.06 3.98 -8.92
CA ILE A 329 13.11 5.43 -9.19
C ILE A 329 14.54 5.86 -9.52
N GLY A 330 15.52 5.44 -8.71
CA GLY A 330 16.93 5.82 -8.80
C GLY A 330 17.51 5.79 -10.23
N PRO A 331 17.34 4.69 -10.99
CA PRO A 331 17.83 4.60 -12.37
C PRO A 331 17.22 5.62 -13.34
N LYS A 332 16.00 6.12 -13.06
CA LYS A 332 15.22 6.98 -13.96
C LYS A 332 15.36 8.47 -13.66
N VAL A 333 15.86 8.84 -12.48
CA VAL A 333 15.91 10.24 -11.98
C VAL A 333 16.54 11.21 -12.97
N ARG A 334 17.66 10.84 -13.58
CA ARG A 334 18.37 11.72 -14.52
C ARG A 334 17.55 11.97 -15.78
N GLU A 335 17.02 10.91 -16.37
CA GLU A 335 16.22 11.00 -17.59
C GLU A 335 14.97 11.83 -17.37
N MET A 336 14.26 11.61 -16.25
CA MET A 336 13.08 12.38 -15.90
C MET A 336 13.38 13.88 -15.67
N ASP A 337 14.51 14.22 -15.05
CA ASP A 337 14.90 15.63 -14.86
C ASP A 337 15.29 16.32 -16.18
N GLU A 338 16.05 15.65 -17.04
CA GLU A 338 16.53 16.22 -18.31
C GLU A 338 15.41 16.34 -19.35
N SER A 339 14.54 15.32 -19.44
CA SER A 339 13.36 15.35 -20.31
C SER A 339 12.25 16.25 -19.77
N GLU A 340 12.30 16.61 -18.48
CA GLU A 340 11.24 17.29 -17.76
C GLU A 340 9.92 16.53 -17.84
N VAL A 341 9.92 15.20 -17.71
CA VAL A 341 8.71 14.36 -17.82
C VAL A 341 8.73 13.31 -16.71
N MET A 342 7.59 13.16 -16.02
CA MET A 342 7.36 12.04 -15.11
C MET A 342 7.11 10.78 -15.95
N ASP A 343 7.80 9.68 -15.63
CA ASP A 343 7.57 8.39 -16.30
C ASP A 343 6.16 7.87 -15.95
N PRO A 344 5.25 7.69 -16.94
CA PRO A 344 3.91 7.16 -16.68
C PRO A 344 3.91 5.76 -16.07
N ALA A 345 4.88 4.90 -16.44
CA ALA A 345 4.98 3.56 -15.87
C ALA A 345 5.40 3.62 -14.39
N LEU A 346 6.16 4.64 -14.00
CA LEU A 346 6.46 4.86 -12.59
C LEU A 346 5.21 5.31 -11.82
N VAL A 347 4.34 6.14 -12.43
CA VAL A 347 3.08 6.55 -11.79
C VAL A 347 2.17 5.34 -11.54
N GLU A 348 2.07 4.42 -12.50
CA GLU A 348 1.35 3.15 -12.34
C GLU A 348 1.92 2.32 -11.18
N GLN A 349 3.24 2.16 -11.10
CA GLN A 349 3.88 1.47 -9.99
C GLN A 349 3.61 2.12 -8.63
N LEU A 350 3.51 3.45 -8.55
CA LEU A 350 3.15 4.13 -7.29
C LEU A 350 1.73 3.74 -6.82
N PHE A 351 0.79 3.51 -7.74
CA PHE A 351 -0.53 2.99 -7.40
C PHE A 351 -0.47 1.52 -6.97
N GLU A 352 0.26 0.68 -7.71
CA GLU A 352 0.44 -0.74 -7.38
C GLU A 352 1.07 -0.95 -5.99
N GLN A 353 2.01 -0.08 -5.62
CA GLN A 353 2.65 -0.09 -4.30
C GLN A 353 1.77 0.52 -3.18
N GLY A 354 0.54 0.96 -3.48
CA GLY A 354 -0.37 1.58 -2.52
C GLY A 354 0.03 3.00 -2.06
N LEU A 355 1.08 3.59 -2.67
CA LEU A 355 1.63 4.89 -2.25
C LEU A 355 0.74 6.07 -2.62
N MET A 356 -0.21 5.88 -3.54
CA MET A 356 -1.18 6.90 -3.92
C MET A 356 -2.44 6.87 -3.05
N GLY A 357 -2.63 5.87 -2.19
CA GLY A 357 -3.84 5.68 -1.39
C GLY A 357 -3.58 5.44 0.10
N ILE A 358 -2.53 6.04 0.67
CA ILE A 358 -1.99 5.64 1.99
C ILE A 358 -3.02 5.76 3.12
N GLU A 359 -3.65 6.93 3.26
CA GLU A 359 -4.70 7.19 4.26
C GLU A 359 -6.12 6.88 3.74
N ILE A 360 -6.28 6.43 2.48
CA ILE A 360 -7.60 6.05 1.98
C ILE A 360 -8.03 4.76 2.69
N PRO A 361 -9.26 4.67 3.24
CA PRO A 361 -9.74 3.46 3.90
C PRO A 361 -9.74 2.24 2.96
N GLU A 362 -9.48 1.06 3.52
CA GLU A 362 -9.47 -0.22 2.78
C GLU A 362 -10.79 -0.50 2.04
N GLU A 363 -11.94 -0.06 2.56
CA GLU A 363 -13.25 -0.20 1.90
C GLU A 363 -13.33 0.52 0.54
N TYR A 364 -12.43 1.47 0.28
CA TYR A 364 -12.27 2.16 -0.99
C TYR A 364 -11.00 1.74 -1.73
N GLY A 365 -10.34 0.64 -1.34
CA GLY A 365 -9.14 0.13 -2.00
C GLY A 365 -7.83 0.84 -1.64
N GLY A 366 -7.83 1.69 -0.62
CA GLY A 366 -6.61 2.30 -0.09
C GLY A 366 -5.90 1.42 0.95
N ALA A 367 -4.75 1.88 1.45
CA ALA A 367 -3.92 1.13 2.39
C ALA A 367 -4.38 1.24 3.86
N GLY A 368 -5.32 2.13 4.17
CA GLY A 368 -5.87 2.28 5.53
C GLY A 368 -4.85 2.72 6.61
N MET A 369 -3.69 3.24 6.21
CA MET A 369 -2.59 3.56 7.11
C MET A 369 -2.72 4.95 7.75
N ASN A 370 -1.89 5.21 8.75
CA ASN A 370 -1.87 6.48 9.46
C ASN A 370 -1.15 7.59 8.66
N PHE A 371 -1.29 8.84 9.11
CA PHE A 371 -0.67 9.99 8.45
C PHE A 371 0.86 9.93 8.50
N THR A 372 1.43 9.44 9.60
CA THR A 372 2.88 9.33 9.76
C THR A 372 3.48 8.38 8.74
N SER A 373 2.79 7.29 8.37
CA SER A 373 3.20 6.42 7.26
C SER A 373 3.26 7.18 5.93
N ALA A 374 2.29 8.07 5.65
CA ALA A 374 2.35 8.92 4.46
C ALA A 374 3.56 9.86 4.49
N ILE A 375 3.84 10.48 5.65
CA ILE A 375 5.01 11.35 5.85
C ILE A 375 6.33 10.60 5.68
N VAL A 376 6.44 9.38 6.18
CA VAL A 376 7.60 8.50 6.01
C VAL A 376 7.81 8.15 4.54
N ALA A 377 6.75 7.76 3.82
CA ALA A 377 6.83 7.47 2.40
C ALA A 377 7.32 8.67 1.58
N ILE A 378 6.77 9.87 1.85
CA ILE A 378 7.16 11.12 1.19
C ILE A 378 8.65 11.42 1.44
N GLU A 379 9.13 11.20 2.66
CA GLU A 379 10.53 11.40 3.03
C GLU A 379 11.48 10.42 2.30
N GLU A 380 11.18 9.12 2.31
CA GLU A 380 12.02 8.12 1.63
C GLU A 380 12.03 8.30 0.10
N LEU A 381 10.90 8.67 -0.51
CA LEU A 381 10.86 9.03 -1.94
C LEU A 381 11.75 10.25 -2.23
N ALA A 382 11.71 11.28 -1.39
CA ALA A 382 12.45 12.52 -1.62
C ALA A 382 13.96 12.37 -1.47
N ARG A 383 14.38 11.38 -0.69
CA ARG A 383 15.79 10.97 -0.57
C ARG A 383 16.39 10.55 -1.91
N VAL A 384 15.56 10.04 -2.83
CA VAL A 384 15.97 9.66 -4.19
C VAL A 384 15.54 10.67 -5.25
N ASP A 385 14.25 11.01 -5.32
CA ASP A 385 13.72 12.02 -6.25
C ASP A 385 12.61 12.88 -5.63
N PRO A 386 12.92 14.15 -5.32
CA PRO A 386 11.92 15.12 -4.85
C PRO A 386 10.75 15.32 -5.82
N SER A 387 10.91 15.11 -7.13
CA SER A 387 9.81 15.24 -8.10
C SER A 387 8.74 14.16 -7.93
N VAL A 388 9.16 12.94 -7.60
CA VAL A 388 8.24 11.82 -7.35
C VAL A 388 7.59 12.00 -5.99
N SER A 389 8.37 12.39 -4.99
CA SER A 389 7.87 12.68 -3.64
C SER A 389 6.74 13.73 -3.64
N VAL A 390 6.86 14.84 -4.37
CA VAL A 390 5.78 15.85 -4.41
C VAL A 390 4.53 15.36 -5.16
N LEU A 391 4.67 14.45 -6.12
CA LEU A 391 3.53 13.85 -6.80
C LEU A 391 2.69 13.06 -5.79
N VAL A 392 3.34 12.23 -4.98
CA VAL A 392 2.74 11.41 -3.92
C VAL A 392 2.19 12.29 -2.79
N ASP A 393 2.93 13.33 -2.38
CA ASP A 393 2.50 14.26 -1.33
C ASP A 393 1.22 15.00 -1.70
N VAL A 394 1.19 15.71 -2.84
CA VAL A 394 0.01 16.47 -3.29
C VAL A 394 -1.20 15.55 -3.42
N HIS A 395 -0.99 14.34 -3.90
CA HIS A 395 -2.05 13.36 -4.03
C HIS A 395 -2.61 12.96 -2.64
N ASN A 396 -1.77 12.57 -1.69
CA ASN A 396 -2.22 12.10 -0.38
C ASN A 396 -2.66 13.23 0.55
N THR A 397 -1.80 14.21 0.80
CA THR A 397 -2.00 15.18 1.90
C THR A 397 -2.98 16.30 1.53
N LEU A 398 -3.13 16.59 0.23
CA LEU A 398 -4.08 17.59 -0.26
C LEU A 398 -5.34 16.94 -0.85
N VAL A 399 -5.20 16.08 -1.87
CA VAL A 399 -6.38 15.58 -2.61
C VAL A 399 -7.13 14.53 -1.82
N ASN A 400 -6.48 13.43 -1.42
CA ASN A 400 -7.13 12.35 -0.69
C ASN A 400 -7.71 12.84 0.63
N THR A 401 -6.97 13.67 1.38
CA THR A 401 -7.48 14.34 2.58
C THR A 401 -8.75 15.15 2.30
N ALA A 402 -8.83 15.86 1.16
CA ALA A 402 -10.00 16.65 0.82
C ALA A 402 -11.23 15.78 0.61
N PHE A 403 -11.09 14.65 -0.11
CA PHE A 403 -12.16 13.68 -0.29
C PHE A 403 -12.52 12.99 1.04
N ASN A 404 -11.54 12.50 1.80
CA ASN A 404 -11.78 11.83 3.07
C ASN A 404 -12.57 12.71 4.07
N LYS A 405 -12.26 14.01 4.12
CA LYS A 405 -12.87 14.93 5.10
C LYS A 405 -14.18 15.55 4.66
N TRP A 406 -14.32 15.94 3.39
CA TRP A 406 -15.43 16.80 2.97
C TRP A 406 -16.23 16.28 1.77
N ALA A 407 -15.82 15.17 1.14
CA ALA A 407 -16.70 14.53 0.16
C ALA A 407 -17.91 13.89 0.85
N ASP A 408 -19.07 14.01 0.21
CA ASP A 408 -20.24 13.25 0.61
C ASP A 408 -20.09 11.77 0.23
N ALA A 409 -21.07 10.94 0.60
CA ALA A 409 -21.02 9.50 0.34
C ALA A 409 -20.93 9.17 -1.17
N ALA A 410 -21.55 9.98 -2.04
CA ALA A 410 -21.55 9.73 -3.48
C ALA A 410 -20.19 10.05 -4.11
N LEU A 411 -19.59 11.18 -3.73
CA LEU A 411 -18.25 11.56 -4.15
C LEU A 411 -17.20 10.57 -3.60
N LYS A 412 -17.29 10.15 -2.33
CA LYS A 412 -16.38 9.14 -1.76
C LYS A 412 -16.42 7.83 -2.52
N LYS A 413 -17.63 7.29 -2.74
CA LYS A 413 -17.83 6.04 -3.48
C LYS A 413 -17.31 6.11 -4.93
N THR A 414 -17.35 7.30 -5.54
CA THR A 414 -16.91 7.49 -6.92
C THR A 414 -15.39 7.70 -7.03
N TRP A 415 -14.83 8.52 -6.15
CA TRP A 415 -13.47 9.04 -6.32
C TRP A 415 -12.42 8.34 -5.47
N LEU A 416 -12.72 7.93 -4.23
CA LEU A 416 -11.71 7.29 -3.40
C LEU A 416 -11.13 6.00 -4.03
N PRO A 417 -11.95 5.11 -4.64
CA PRO A 417 -11.40 3.96 -5.36
C PRO A 417 -10.46 4.35 -6.50
N LYS A 418 -10.87 5.33 -7.32
CA LYS A 418 -10.06 5.80 -8.46
C LYS A 418 -8.75 6.44 -7.99
N LEU A 419 -8.82 7.26 -6.94
CA LEU A 419 -7.66 7.89 -6.31
C LEU A 419 -6.72 6.87 -5.65
N ALA A 420 -7.23 5.70 -5.25
CA ALA A 420 -6.39 4.64 -4.72
C ALA A 420 -5.71 3.79 -5.81
N THR A 421 -6.25 3.74 -7.04
CA THR A 421 -5.82 2.74 -8.04
C THR A 421 -5.31 3.29 -9.38
N ASP A 422 -5.87 4.38 -9.93
CA ASP A 422 -5.57 4.74 -11.34
C ASP A 422 -5.67 6.22 -11.70
N THR A 423 -6.16 7.07 -10.80
CA THR A 423 -6.47 8.47 -11.12
C THR A 423 -5.67 9.41 -10.24
N VAL A 424 -4.73 10.14 -10.82
CA VAL A 424 -3.98 11.19 -10.10
C VAL A 424 -4.87 12.40 -9.84
N GLY A 425 -4.72 13.02 -8.66
CA GLY A 425 -5.39 14.25 -8.28
C GLY A 425 -4.50 15.49 -8.33
N SER A 426 -5.12 16.66 -8.51
CA SER A 426 -4.49 17.98 -8.41
C SER A 426 -5.26 18.95 -7.49
N PHE A 427 -4.52 19.82 -6.79
CA PHE A 427 -5.07 20.84 -5.89
C PHE A 427 -4.95 22.25 -6.49
N CYS A 428 -6.06 22.96 -6.69
CA CYS A 428 -6.12 24.16 -7.53
C CYS A 428 -6.58 25.41 -6.76
N LEU A 429 -5.64 26.08 -6.10
CA LEU A 429 -5.91 27.28 -5.31
C LEU A 429 -5.35 28.55 -5.94
N SER A 430 -4.04 28.59 -6.17
CA SER A 430 -3.30 29.78 -6.56
C SER A 430 -3.65 30.30 -7.96
N GLU A 431 -3.51 31.61 -8.13
CA GLU A 431 -3.73 32.33 -9.39
C GLU A 431 -2.60 33.33 -9.62
N PRO A 432 -2.45 33.88 -10.84
CA PRO A 432 -1.38 34.85 -11.13
C PRO A 432 -1.36 36.04 -10.15
N ALA A 433 -2.53 36.50 -9.68
CA ALA A 433 -2.67 37.61 -8.75
C ALA A 433 -2.81 37.18 -7.27
N SER A 434 -2.94 35.87 -6.98
CA SER A 434 -3.23 35.35 -5.63
C SER A 434 -2.39 34.12 -5.31
N GLY A 435 -1.14 34.35 -4.92
CA GLY A 435 -0.22 33.34 -4.37
C GLY A 435 -0.29 33.30 -2.84
N SER A 436 0.56 34.09 -2.19
CA SER A 436 0.57 34.24 -0.71
C SER A 436 -0.75 34.79 -0.16
N ASP A 437 -1.38 35.73 -0.86
CA ASP A 437 -2.76 36.18 -0.58
C ASP A 437 -3.77 35.26 -1.28
N ALA A 438 -3.78 33.99 -0.88
CA ALA A 438 -4.49 32.92 -1.59
C ALA A 438 -6.01 33.15 -1.67
N PHE A 439 -6.58 33.96 -0.78
CA PHE A 439 -8.02 34.20 -0.71
C PHE A 439 -8.49 35.43 -1.49
N ALA A 440 -7.56 36.14 -2.15
CA ALA A 440 -7.86 37.17 -3.14
C ALA A 440 -8.15 36.59 -4.54
N LEU A 441 -8.40 35.29 -4.64
CA LEU A 441 -8.67 34.58 -5.89
C LEU A 441 -9.83 35.21 -6.67
N GLN A 442 -9.68 35.21 -8.00
CA GLN A 442 -10.58 35.82 -8.97
C GLN A 442 -11.39 34.80 -9.77
N THR A 443 -11.01 33.51 -9.76
CA THR A 443 -11.84 32.46 -10.36
C THR A 443 -13.22 32.45 -9.69
N LYS A 444 -14.29 32.51 -10.48
CA LYS A 444 -15.67 32.61 -10.01
C LYS A 444 -16.43 31.33 -10.31
N ALA A 445 -17.41 31.06 -9.47
CA ALA A 445 -18.45 30.09 -9.74
C ALA A 445 -19.82 30.79 -9.71
N GLU A 446 -20.72 30.38 -10.58
CA GLU A 446 -22.11 30.84 -10.61
C GLU A 446 -23.04 29.63 -10.47
N LYS A 447 -24.16 29.77 -9.75
CA LYS A 447 -25.18 28.71 -9.71
C LYS A 447 -25.91 28.66 -11.04
N THR A 448 -26.09 27.45 -11.56
CA THR A 448 -26.96 27.17 -12.70
C THR A 448 -28.21 26.42 -12.21
N ALA A 449 -29.12 26.05 -13.12
CA ALA A 449 -30.29 25.25 -12.76
C ALA A 449 -29.90 23.88 -12.17
N ASP A 450 -28.84 23.27 -12.70
CA ASP A 450 -28.47 21.86 -12.43
C ASP A 450 -27.12 21.72 -11.70
N GLY A 451 -26.45 22.82 -11.39
CA GLY A 451 -25.15 22.81 -10.72
C GLY A 451 -24.45 24.15 -10.70
N TYR A 452 -23.21 24.19 -11.20
CA TYR A 452 -22.34 25.36 -11.15
C TYR A 452 -21.64 25.60 -12.48
N LYS A 453 -21.31 26.86 -12.77
CA LYS A 453 -20.51 27.29 -13.90
C LYS A 453 -19.27 28.02 -13.42
N LEU A 454 -18.08 27.55 -13.77
CA LEU A 454 -16.79 28.08 -13.33
C LEU A 454 -16.11 28.87 -14.45
N ASN A 455 -15.56 30.04 -14.11
CA ASN A 455 -14.79 30.89 -15.02
C ASN A 455 -13.55 31.46 -14.33
N GLY A 456 -12.40 31.37 -14.98
CA GLY A 456 -11.15 31.95 -14.50
C GLY A 456 -9.93 31.14 -14.87
N SER A 457 -8.87 31.28 -14.06
CA SER A 457 -7.62 30.57 -14.29
C SER A 457 -6.92 30.26 -12.98
N LYS A 458 -6.28 29.10 -12.90
CA LYS A 458 -5.38 28.71 -11.82
C LYS A 458 -3.95 28.63 -12.32
N MET A 459 -2.98 28.87 -11.45
CA MET A 459 -1.57 28.91 -11.80
C MET A 459 -0.74 28.14 -10.78
N TRP A 460 0.34 27.53 -11.27
CA TRP A 460 1.29 26.72 -10.48
C TRP A 460 0.72 25.40 -9.99
N ILE A 461 -0.15 24.76 -10.79
CA ILE A 461 -0.86 23.56 -10.35
C ILE A 461 -0.01 22.31 -10.59
N THR A 462 0.49 21.74 -9.50
CA THR A 462 1.23 20.46 -9.47
C THR A 462 0.36 19.29 -9.93
N ASN A 463 0.97 18.30 -10.58
CA ASN A 463 0.33 17.06 -11.10
C ASN A 463 -0.67 17.28 -12.26
N SER A 464 -0.77 18.48 -12.82
CA SER A 464 -1.80 18.80 -13.81
C SER A 464 -1.79 17.91 -15.05
N MET A 465 -0.62 17.52 -15.55
CA MET A 465 -0.53 16.70 -16.76
C MET A 465 -0.99 15.26 -16.51
N GLU A 466 -0.70 14.73 -15.31
CA GLU A 466 -1.01 13.37 -14.89
C GLU A 466 -2.44 13.25 -14.33
N ALA A 467 -2.98 14.34 -13.76
CA ALA A 467 -4.24 14.31 -13.03
C ALA A 467 -5.45 14.05 -13.91
N GLY A 468 -6.36 13.19 -13.44
CA GLY A 468 -7.71 13.01 -13.99
C GLY A 468 -8.76 13.85 -13.26
N VAL A 469 -8.47 14.29 -12.04
CA VAL A 469 -9.40 15.04 -11.19
C VAL A 469 -8.72 16.22 -10.48
N PHE A 470 -9.46 17.32 -10.35
CA PHE A 470 -8.98 18.59 -9.83
C PHE A 470 -9.88 19.08 -8.69
N VAL A 471 -9.31 19.35 -7.52
CA VAL A 471 -9.98 20.06 -6.42
C VAL A 471 -9.80 21.55 -6.64
N VAL A 472 -10.84 22.23 -7.11
CA VAL A 472 -10.80 23.63 -7.55
C VAL A 472 -11.49 24.56 -6.56
N PHE A 473 -10.79 25.62 -6.16
CA PHE A 473 -11.36 26.66 -5.30
C PHE A 473 -11.79 27.87 -6.14
N ALA A 474 -13.08 28.18 -6.13
CA ALA A 474 -13.64 29.32 -6.85
C ALA A 474 -14.59 30.12 -5.95
N ASN A 475 -14.74 31.42 -6.22
CA ASN A 475 -15.59 32.30 -5.44
C ASN A 475 -17.03 32.26 -5.97
N LEU A 476 -17.93 31.66 -5.19
CA LEU A 476 -19.36 31.55 -5.50
C LEU A 476 -20.14 32.82 -5.13
N ASP A 477 -19.60 33.63 -4.22
CA ASP A 477 -20.22 34.89 -3.77
C ASP A 477 -19.14 35.94 -3.47
N PRO A 478 -18.65 36.65 -4.51
CA PRO A 478 -17.62 37.68 -4.37
C PRO A 478 -17.98 38.79 -3.38
N SER A 479 -19.27 39.04 -3.14
CA SER A 479 -19.72 40.07 -2.19
C SER A 479 -19.36 39.75 -0.73
N LYS A 480 -19.11 38.47 -0.43
CA LYS A 480 -18.67 37.96 0.88
C LYS A 480 -17.15 37.82 1.00
N GLY A 481 -16.39 38.27 -0.01
CA GLY A 481 -14.93 38.13 -0.05
C GLY A 481 -14.50 36.66 0.07
N TYR A 482 -13.53 36.37 0.96
CA TYR A 482 -13.02 35.00 1.15
C TYR A 482 -14.08 34.01 1.64
N LYS A 483 -15.16 34.47 2.28
CA LYS A 483 -16.27 33.62 2.76
C LYS A 483 -17.21 33.16 1.63
N GLY A 484 -17.00 33.63 0.40
CA GLY A 484 -17.67 33.11 -0.79
C GLY A 484 -16.90 31.97 -1.47
N ILE A 485 -15.64 31.71 -1.07
CA ILE A 485 -14.81 30.66 -1.66
C ILE A 485 -15.40 29.30 -1.35
N THR A 486 -15.57 28.50 -2.40
CA THR A 486 -16.17 27.16 -2.38
C THR A 486 -15.25 26.18 -3.10
N ALA A 487 -15.23 24.92 -2.67
CA ALA A 487 -14.44 23.86 -3.28
C ALA A 487 -15.30 23.00 -4.20
N PHE A 488 -14.75 22.66 -5.37
CA PHE A 488 -15.43 21.89 -6.41
C PHE A 488 -14.52 20.77 -6.92
N VAL A 489 -15.12 19.67 -7.33
CA VAL A 489 -14.44 18.57 -8.05
C VAL A 489 -14.64 18.79 -9.54
N VAL A 490 -13.56 18.89 -10.31
CA VAL A 490 -13.59 19.06 -11.77
C VAL A 490 -12.81 17.93 -12.43
N GLU A 491 -13.40 17.29 -13.42
CA GLU A 491 -12.74 16.23 -14.19
C GLU A 491 -11.95 16.83 -15.36
N LYS A 492 -10.82 16.20 -15.71
CA LYS A 492 -9.92 16.69 -16.77
C LYS A 492 -10.59 16.94 -18.11
N ASP A 493 -11.58 16.13 -18.47
CA ASP A 493 -12.23 16.20 -19.78
C ASP A 493 -13.54 17.03 -19.76
N THR A 494 -13.81 17.76 -18.67
CA THR A 494 -14.99 18.62 -18.57
C THR A 494 -14.93 19.72 -19.64
N PRO A 495 -15.96 19.90 -20.50
CA PRO A 495 -15.95 20.95 -21.52
C PRO A 495 -15.66 22.34 -20.93
N GLY A 496 -14.78 23.09 -21.58
CA GLY A 496 -14.32 24.42 -21.13
C GLY A 496 -13.11 24.38 -20.18
N PHE A 497 -12.76 23.21 -19.62
CA PHE A 497 -11.55 23.05 -18.83
C PHE A 497 -10.37 22.77 -19.77
N SER A 498 -9.24 23.43 -19.53
CA SER A 498 -8.00 23.12 -20.26
C SER A 498 -6.76 23.31 -19.41
N ILE A 499 -5.80 22.42 -19.61
CA ILE A 499 -4.45 22.54 -19.08
C ILE A 499 -3.63 23.29 -20.14
N ALA A 500 -3.09 24.45 -19.79
CA ALA A 500 -2.21 25.21 -20.66
C ALA A 500 -0.79 24.61 -20.64
N LYS A 501 0.20 25.37 -21.11
CA LYS A 501 1.59 24.89 -21.18
C LYS A 501 2.15 24.55 -19.78
N LYS A 502 2.95 23.48 -19.72
CA LYS A 502 3.81 23.15 -18.59
C LYS A 502 4.86 24.24 -18.38
N GLU A 503 5.11 24.60 -17.12
CA GLU A 503 6.10 25.59 -16.71
C GLU A 503 7.52 25.04 -16.79
N LYS A 504 8.46 25.88 -17.27
CA LYS A 504 9.90 25.57 -17.27
C LYS A 504 10.51 25.99 -15.93
N LYS A 505 10.85 25.01 -15.10
CA LYS A 505 11.26 25.23 -13.70
C LYS A 505 12.76 25.04 -13.48
N LEU A 506 13.27 25.63 -12.40
CA LEU A 506 14.65 25.44 -11.93
C LEU A 506 14.93 23.97 -11.55
N GLY A 507 14.08 23.41 -10.69
CA GLY A 507 14.15 22.05 -10.18
C GLY A 507 12.76 21.41 -10.16
N ILE A 508 12.66 20.22 -9.60
CA ILE A 508 11.50 19.33 -9.60
C ILE A 508 10.86 19.24 -11.00
N ARG A 509 11.73 19.08 -12.01
CA ARG A 509 11.38 19.27 -13.42
C ARG A 509 10.46 18.18 -13.96
N ALA A 510 10.60 16.96 -13.46
CA ALA A 510 9.73 15.84 -13.83
C ALA A 510 8.27 16.11 -13.42
N SER A 511 8.05 16.60 -12.19
CA SER A 511 6.72 16.98 -11.70
C SER A 511 6.09 18.04 -12.62
N SER A 512 4.88 17.77 -13.11
CA SER A 512 4.18 18.74 -13.95
C SER A 512 3.65 19.91 -13.13
N THR A 513 3.74 21.11 -13.70
CA THR A 513 3.23 22.34 -13.07
C THR A 513 2.66 23.21 -14.18
N CYS A 514 1.35 23.45 -14.16
CA CYS A 514 0.67 24.08 -15.29
C CYS A 514 -0.23 25.24 -14.85
N VAL A 515 -0.61 26.05 -15.84
CA VAL A 515 -1.78 26.94 -15.75
C VAL A 515 -3.01 26.15 -16.17
N LEU A 516 -4.12 26.34 -15.45
CA LEU A 516 -5.42 25.78 -15.79
C LEU A 516 -6.37 26.90 -16.17
N ASN A 517 -7.15 26.72 -17.23
CA ASN A 517 -8.18 27.67 -17.65
C ASN A 517 -9.56 27.04 -17.52
N PHE A 518 -10.51 27.87 -17.09
CA PHE A 518 -11.92 27.53 -16.96
C PHE A 518 -12.70 28.54 -17.79
N ASP A 519 -13.21 28.10 -18.94
CA ASP A 519 -14.04 28.90 -19.84
C ASP A 519 -15.46 28.31 -19.85
N ASP A 520 -16.36 28.93 -19.09
CA ASP A 520 -17.75 28.49 -18.89
C ASP A 520 -17.87 26.98 -18.54
N VAL A 521 -17.01 26.48 -17.66
CA VAL A 521 -16.98 25.06 -17.23
C VAL A 521 -18.22 24.74 -16.41
N VAL A 522 -19.11 23.91 -16.95
CA VAL A 522 -20.34 23.49 -16.25
C VAL A 522 -20.11 22.16 -15.54
N ILE A 523 -20.37 22.13 -14.23
CA ILE A 523 -20.31 20.93 -13.39
C ILE A 523 -21.65 20.70 -12.69
N PRO A 524 -22.06 19.45 -12.45
CA PRO A 524 -23.32 19.16 -11.77
C PRO A 524 -23.25 19.52 -10.29
N LYS A 525 -24.41 19.67 -9.64
CA LYS A 525 -24.49 19.99 -8.21
C LYS A 525 -23.71 19.01 -7.31
N GLY A 526 -23.64 17.74 -7.69
CA GLY A 526 -22.92 16.69 -6.96
C GLY A 526 -21.40 16.86 -6.93
N ASN A 527 -20.83 17.79 -7.71
CA ASN A 527 -19.41 18.09 -7.70
C ASN A 527 -19.01 19.13 -6.64
N LEU A 528 -19.94 19.60 -5.82
CA LEU A 528 -19.63 20.42 -4.64
C LEU A 528 -18.86 19.57 -3.61
N LEU A 529 -17.69 20.02 -3.20
CA LEU A 529 -16.92 19.39 -2.13
C LEU A 529 -17.19 20.11 -0.80
N GLY A 530 -17.91 19.46 0.10
CA GLY A 530 -18.34 20.04 1.37
C GLY A 530 -19.46 21.06 1.20
N GLU A 531 -19.31 22.22 1.83
CA GLU A 531 -20.35 23.26 1.88
C GLU A 531 -19.94 24.53 1.12
N GLU A 532 -20.94 25.19 0.53
CA GLU A 532 -20.77 26.50 -0.10
C GLU A 532 -20.19 27.54 0.88
N GLY A 533 -19.19 28.31 0.43
CA GLY A 533 -18.53 29.34 1.23
C GLY A 533 -17.57 28.83 2.31
N GLN A 534 -17.41 27.52 2.48
CA GLN A 534 -16.45 26.93 3.42
C GLN A 534 -15.09 26.58 2.78
N GLY A 535 -14.93 26.77 1.48
CA GLY A 535 -13.73 26.38 0.73
C GLY A 535 -12.44 27.01 1.29
N TYR A 536 -12.47 28.25 1.78
CA TYR A 536 -11.29 28.87 2.39
C TYR A 536 -10.81 28.13 3.66
N LYS A 537 -11.73 27.55 4.45
CA LYS A 537 -11.39 26.74 5.63
C LYS A 537 -10.80 25.40 5.22
N TYR A 538 -11.34 24.79 4.18
CA TYR A 538 -10.83 23.53 3.65
C TYR A 538 -9.43 23.72 3.09
N ALA A 539 -9.22 24.75 2.26
CA ALA A 539 -7.92 25.08 1.68
C ALA A 539 -6.84 25.28 2.75
N ILE A 540 -7.08 26.09 3.79
CA ILE A 540 -6.08 26.30 4.83
C ILE A 540 -5.88 25.07 5.71
N GLY A 541 -6.93 24.27 5.95
CA GLY A 541 -6.82 23.00 6.66
C GLY A 541 -5.91 22.02 5.92
N LEU A 542 -6.13 21.84 4.62
CA LEU A 542 -5.31 21.00 3.75
C LEU A 542 -3.86 21.46 3.72
N LEU A 543 -3.61 22.76 3.51
CA LEU A 543 -2.25 23.31 3.51
C LEU A 543 -1.52 23.16 4.85
N ASN A 544 -2.23 23.04 5.98
CA ASN A 544 -1.56 22.75 7.25
C ASN A 544 -1.01 21.32 7.29
N GLU A 545 -1.69 20.37 6.67
CA GLU A 545 -1.22 18.98 6.53
C GLU A 545 -0.15 18.85 5.43
N GLY A 546 -0.38 19.46 4.26
CA GLY A 546 0.58 19.50 3.15
C GLY A 546 1.92 20.12 3.55
N ARG A 547 1.93 21.13 4.44
CA ARG A 547 3.19 21.65 5.01
C ARG A 547 4.03 20.60 5.72
N ILE A 548 3.43 19.59 6.35
CA ILE A 548 4.16 18.50 6.98
C ILE A 548 4.73 17.58 5.90
N GLY A 549 3.96 17.28 4.84
CA GLY A 549 4.43 16.55 3.66
C GLY A 549 5.64 17.22 2.99
N ILE A 550 5.55 18.50 2.70
CA ILE A 550 6.68 19.30 2.17
C ILE A 550 7.87 19.33 3.13
N ALA A 551 7.64 19.36 4.44
CA ALA A 551 8.72 19.29 5.41
C ALA A 551 9.42 17.91 5.38
N ALA A 552 8.67 16.82 5.21
CA ALA A 552 9.22 15.49 4.97
C ALA A 552 9.99 15.43 3.65
N GLN A 553 9.44 15.96 2.55
CA GLN A 553 10.13 16.02 1.26
C GLN A 553 11.47 16.75 1.38
N MET A 554 11.50 17.90 2.05
CA MET A 554 12.72 18.68 2.24
C MET A 554 13.73 17.97 3.16
N THR A 555 13.25 17.25 4.17
CA THR A 555 14.12 16.45 5.06
C THR A 555 14.73 15.27 4.31
N GLY A 556 13.94 14.53 3.53
CA GLY A 556 14.40 13.44 2.69
C GLY A 556 15.41 13.90 1.64
N LEU A 557 15.12 14.99 0.93
CA LEU A 557 16.05 15.61 -0.01
C LEU A 557 17.38 15.96 0.67
N ALA A 558 17.32 16.62 1.83
CA ALA A 558 18.53 16.98 2.58
C ALA A 558 19.36 15.74 2.95
N LEU A 559 18.71 14.67 3.40
CA LEU A 559 19.38 13.41 3.70
C LEU A 559 20.00 12.78 2.44
N GLY A 560 19.26 12.68 1.34
CA GLY A 560 19.78 12.12 0.09
C GLY A 560 20.97 12.90 -0.47
N ALA A 561 20.93 14.23 -0.42
CA ALA A 561 22.06 15.09 -0.79
C ALA A 561 23.27 14.86 0.12
N TRP A 562 23.04 14.77 1.44
CA TRP A 562 24.09 14.51 2.42
C TRP A 562 24.74 13.14 2.21
N GLU A 563 23.96 12.08 2.00
CA GLU A 563 24.46 10.70 1.83
C GLU A 563 25.23 10.50 0.54
N ASN A 564 24.76 11.11 -0.55
CA ASN A 564 25.48 11.12 -1.81
C ASN A 564 26.86 11.80 -1.65
N ALA A 565 26.92 12.95 -0.99
CA ALA A 565 28.20 13.62 -0.74
C ALA A 565 29.07 12.86 0.27
N ALA A 566 28.48 12.35 1.36
CA ALA A 566 29.15 11.55 2.39
C ALA A 566 29.85 10.33 1.79
N SER A 567 29.14 9.58 0.94
CA SER A 567 29.70 8.41 0.24
C SER A 567 30.93 8.80 -0.59
N TYR A 568 30.82 9.88 -1.36
CA TYR A 568 31.93 10.37 -2.19
C TYR A 568 33.14 10.84 -1.38
N VAL A 569 32.93 11.64 -0.32
CA VAL A 569 34.02 12.24 0.45
C VAL A 569 34.76 11.22 1.32
N TRP A 570 34.05 10.23 1.88
CA TRP A 570 34.65 9.23 2.76
C TRP A 570 35.15 7.97 2.05
N ASN A 571 34.66 7.65 0.85
CA ASN A 571 35.04 6.39 0.19
C ASN A 571 35.83 6.60 -1.10
N ASP A 572 35.52 7.62 -1.90
CA ASP A 572 35.98 7.67 -3.29
C ASP A 572 37.10 8.67 -3.52
N ARG A 573 36.97 9.89 -2.99
CA ARG A 573 37.80 11.01 -3.40
C ARG A 573 39.00 11.23 -2.48
N ARG A 574 40.20 11.21 -3.07
CA ARG A 574 41.45 11.56 -2.38
C ARG A 574 42.07 12.87 -2.87
N GLN A 575 42.57 13.68 -1.94
CA GLN A 575 43.43 14.84 -2.19
C GLN A 575 44.48 14.94 -1.08
N PHE A 576 45.64 15.51 -1.38
CA PHE A 576 46.77 15.61 -0.44
C PHE A 576 47.12 14.26 0.24
N GLY A 577 46.99 13.15 -0.49
CA GLY A 577 47.32 11.80 -0.01
C GLY A 577 46.27 11.11 0.87
N GLN A 578 45.14 11.73 1.20
CA GLN A 578 44.09 11.15 2.05
C GLN A 578 42.68 11.37 1.49
N LEU A 579 41.70 10.65 2.03
CA LEU A 579 40.29 10.82 1.66
C LEU A 579 39.81 12.21 2.09
N ILE A 580 39.04 12.90 1.26
CA ILE A 580 38.66 14.29 1.57
C ILE A 580 37.76 14.39 2.81
N GLY A 581 37.03 13.33 3.15
CA GLY A 581 36.25 13.22 4.38
C GLY A 581 37.09 13.11 5.67
N THR A 582 38.41 12.93 5.60
CA THR A 582 39.29 12.91 6.79
C THR A 582 39.80 14.30 7.17
N PHE A 583 39.61 15.33 6.32
CA PHE A 583 39.94 16.70 6.69
C PHE A 583 38.96 17.23 7.75
N GLN A 584 39.48 17.74 8.86
CA GLN A 584 38.67 18.25 9.97
C GLN A 584 37.64 19.31 9.51
N GLY A 585 38.04 20.21 8.60
CA GLY A 585 37.12 21.22 8.05
C GLY A 585 35.93 20.62 7.28
N MET A 586 36.11 19.44 6.66
CA MET A 586 35.05 18.69 6.00
C MET A 586 34.15 17.98 7.03
N GLN A 587 34.76 17.34 8.03
CA GLN A 587 34.05 16.62 9.10
C GLN A 587 33.11 17.53 9.89
N HIS A 588 33.54 18.75 10.24
CA HIS A 588 32.70 19.71 10.94
C HIS A 588 31.46 20.11 10.15
N GLN A 589 31.61 20.30 8.82
CA GLN A 589 30.48 20.66 7.96
C GLN A 589 29.47 19.53 7.81
N LEU A 590 29.95 18.30 7.59
CA LEU A 590 29.10 17.11 7.49
C LEU A 590 28.36 16.85 8.81
N ALA A 591 29.04 16.98 9.95
CA ALA A 591 28.44 16.82 11.27
C ALA A 591 27.37 17.88 11.55
N GLN A 592 27.65 19.16 11.28
CA GLN A 592 26.68 20.25 11.46
C GLN A 592 25.45 20.05 10.58
N ALA A 593 25.64 19.66 9.32
CA ALA A 593 24.53 19.36 8.41
C ALA A 593 23.66 18.21 8.93
N TYR A 594 24.26 17.14 9.45
CA TYR A 594 23.51 16.00 9.98
C TYR A 594 22.72 16.36 11.25
N VAL A 595 23.27 17.22 12.12
CA VAL A 595 22.54 17.78 13.28
C VAL A 595 21.28 18.53 12.82
N GLU A 596 21.41 19.36 11.79
CA GLU A 596 20.29 20.13 11.24
C GLU A 596 19.22 19.22 10.61
N ILE A 597 19.61 18.16 9.90
CA ILE A 597 18.69 17.16 9.35
C ILE A 597 17.93 16.45 10.46
N ALA A 598 18.64 15.98 11.50
CA ALA A 598 18.01 15.30 12.65
C ALA A 598 17.01 16.21 13.37
N ALA A 599 17.35 17.50 13.54
CA ALA A 599 16.44 18.49 14.12
C ALA A 599 15.20 18.73 13.23
N ALA A 600 15.37 18.79 11.91
CA ALA A 600 14.25 18.92 10.97
C ALA A 600 13.32 17.69 11.04
N ARG A 601 13.87 16.47 11.00
CA ARG A 601 13.11 15.22 11.10
C ARG A 601 12.30 15.14 12.39
N ALA A 602 12.88 15.56 13.52
CA ALA A 602 12.16 15.61 14.79
C ALA A 602 10.96 16.58 14.77
N LEU A 603 11.08 17.75 14.13
CA LEU A 603 9.96 18.69 13.96
C LEU A 603 8.85 18.11 13.07
N VAL A 604 9.24 17.44 11.98
CA VAL A 604 8.30 16.80 11.03
C VAL A 604 7.45 15.75 11.75
N TYR A 605 8.11 14.78 12.40
CA TYR A 605 7.40 13.69 13.08
C TYR A 605 6.59 14.18 14.29
N ASN A 606 7.08 15.17 15.03
CA ASN A 606 6.27 15.78 16.08
C ASN A 606 4.98 16.43 15.54
N ALA A 607 5.06 17.15 14.41
CA ALA A 607 3.87 17.73 13.78
C ALA A 607 2.88 16.65 13.30
N ALA A 608 3.39 15.58 12.67
CA ALA A 608 2.58 14.45 12.22
C ALA A 608 1.85 13.75 13.40
N ARG A 609 2.57 13.44 14.48
CA ARG A 609 2.00 12.83 15.69
C ARG A 609 0.96 13.71 16.37
N LYS A 610 1.16 15.03 16.40
CA LYS A 610 0.16 15.95 16.95
C LYS A 610 -1.12 15.98 16.11
N LYS A 611 -1.02 15.92 14.78
CA LYS A 611 -2.18 15.75 13.90
C LYS A 611 -2.94 14.47 14.26
N GLU A 612 -2.25 13.33 14.32
CA GLU A 612 -2.86 12.02 14.62
C GLU A 612 -3.53 11.98 16.00
N ALA A 613 -2.92 12.62 16.99
CA ALA A 613 -3.47 12.75 18.33
C ALA A 613 -4.65 13.74 18.42
N GLY A 614 -5.09 14.34 17.31
CA GLY A 614 -6.16 15.33 17.27
C GLY A 614 -5.84 16.64 18.00
N GLN A 615 -4.54 16.94 18.18
CA GLN A 615 -4.07 18.17 18.81
C GLN A 615 -3.92 19.29 17.79
N ASP A 616 -3.86 20.54 18.26
CA ASP A 616 -3.47 21.65 17.38
C ASP A 616 -2.00 21.49 16.97
N PHE A 617 -1.77 21.37 15.66
CA PHE A 617 -0.49 21.14 15.03
C PHE A 617 -0.09 22.26 14.06
N VAL A 618 -0.90 23.33 13.95
CA VAL A 618 -0.70 24.36 12.91
C VAL A 618 0.64 25.07 13.08
N GLN A 619 1.03 25.39 14.32
CA GLN A 619 2.33 25.99 14.61
C GLN A 619 3.47 25.02 14.31
N ASP A 620 3.34 23.75 14.71
CA ASP A 620 4.35 22.71 14.52
C ASP A 620 4.59 22.44 13.03
N ALA A 621 3.54 22.34 12.23
CA ALA A 621 3.64 22.19 10.77
C ALA A 621 4.37 23.38 10.12
N ALA A 622 4.05 24.62 10.53
CA ALA A 622 4.73 25.81 10.02
C ALA A 622 6.22 25.85 10.41
N MET A 623 6.56 25.45 11.65
CA MET A 623 7.94 25.34 12.12
C MET A 623 8.72 24.26 11.36
N ALA A 624 8.13 23.07 11.20
CA ALA A 624 8.72 21.96 10.47
C ALA A 624 9.03 22.35 9.02
N LYS A 625 8.03 22.88 8.29
CA LYS A 625 8.19 23.30 6.90
C LYS A 625 9.24 24.41 6.74
N LEU A 626 9.19 25.43 7.59
CA LEU A 626 10.16 26.51 7.57
C LEU A 626 11.58 25.99 7.78
N TYR A 627 11.80 25.20 8.82
CA TYR A 627 13.13 24.74 9.18
C TYR A 627 13.67 23.73 8.18
N ALA A 628 12.89 22.70 7.82
CA ALA A 628 13.28 21.68 6.86
C ALA A 628 13.65 22.27 5.50
N SER A 629 12.86 23.23 4.98
CA SER A 629 13.18 23.88 3.69
C SER A 629 14.47 24.70 3.72
N GLN A 630 14.80 25.33 4.85
CA GLN A 630 16.06 26.06 5.00
C GLN A 630 17.26 25.09 5.14
N VAL A 631 17.08 23.99 5.88
CA VAL A 631 18.08 22.93 6.01
C VAL A 631 18.37 22.30 4.64
N ALA A 632 17.33 21.90 3.89
CA ALA A 632 17.47 21.35 2.55
C ALA A 632 18.29 22.24 1.61
N GLY A 633 17.98 23.54 1.58
CA GLY A 633 18.73 24.49 0.77
C GLY A 633 20.20 24.61 1.15
N ARG A 634 20.51 24.64 2.46
CA ARG A 634 21.90 24.69 2.93
C ARG A 634 22.65 23.39 2.64
N VAL A 635 22.08 22.26 3.04
CA VAL A 635 22.72 20.94 2.90
C VAL A 635 22.95 20.60 1.44
N ALA A 636 21.96 20.80 0.56
CA ALA A 636 22.12 20.50 -0.85
C ALA A 636 23.15 21.42 -1.53
N SER A 637 23.23 22.70 -1.12
CA SER A 637 24.29 23.62 -1.57
C SER A 637 25.66 23.13 -1.12
N SER A 638 25.81 22.78 0.15
CA SER A 638 27.08 22.28 0.68
C SER A 638 27.48 20.94 0.06
N ALA A 639 26.52 20.05 -0.26
CA ALA A 639 26.79 18.79 -0.94
C ALA A 639 27.47 19.00 -2.30
N VAL A 640 27.03 20.02 -3.07
CA VAL A 640 27.70 20.42 -4.32
C VAL A 640 29.15 20.85 -4.04
N GLU A 641 29.37 21.66 -3.01
CA GLU A 641 30.72 22.13 -2.64
C GLU A 641 31.63 21.00 -2.15
N TRP A 642 31.13 20.09 -1.30
CA TRP A 642 31.90 18.96 -0.76
C TRP A 642 32.36 17.99 -1.85
N MET A 643 31.54 17.82 -2.89
CA MET A 643 31.89 17.01 -4.07
C MET A 643 32.78 17.75 -5.08
N GLY A 644 32.92 19.08 -4.94
CA GLY A 644 33.73 19.93 -5.82
C GLY A 644 33.21 19.92 -7.26
N GLY A 645 34.11 19.83 -8.23
CA GLY A 645 33.73 19.81 -9.66
C GLY A 645 32.73 18.72 -10.01
N MET A 646 32.78 17.55 -9.35
CA MET A 646 31.81 16.47 -9.54
C MET A 646 30.40 16.82 -9.07
N GLY A 647 30.29 17.65 -8.03
CA GLY A 647 28.99 18.12 -7.54
C GLY A 647 28.30 19.09 -8.48
N PHE A 648 29.06 19.77 -9.35
CA PHE A 648 28.55 20.79 -10.26
C PHE A 648 28.14 20.25 -11.64
N VAL A 649 28.63 19.06 -12.01
CA VAL A 649 28.30 18.42 -13.29
C VAL A 649 27.08 17.52 -13.16
N ARG A 650 26.36 17.37 -14.27
CA ARG A 650 25.10 16.61 -14.35
C ARG A 650 25.29 15.10 -14.53
N GLU A 651 26.50 14.58 -14.31
CA GLU A 651 26.74 13.14 -14.20
C GLU A 651 26.22 12.61 -12.85
N GLY A 652 26.44 13.36 -11.76
CA GLY A 652 25.95 13.03 -10.41
C GLY A 652 24.74 13.87 -9.98
N ILE A 653 24.02 13.43 -8.95
CA ILE A 653 22.72 14.01 -8.56
C ILE A 653 22.79 15.28 -7.70
N ALA A 654 23.97 15.68 -7.22
CA ALA A 654 24.12 16.77 -6.25
C ALA A 654 23.54 18.11 -6.74
N GLU A 655 23.83 18.49 -7.99
CA GLU A 655 23.30 19.71 -8.58
C GLU A 655 21.76 19.69 -8.71
N LYS A 656 21.19 18.52 -9.01
CA LYS A 656 19.73 18.34 -9.10
C LYS A 656 19.10 18.54 -7.73
N MET A 657 19.63 17.87 -6.69
CA MET A 657 19.15 18.05 -5.32
C MET A 657 19.22 19.51 -4.87
N PHE A 658 20.27 20.25 -5.26
CA PHE A 658 20.36 21.69 -4.99
C PHE A 658 19.26 22.47 -5.71
N ARG A 659 19.05 22.26 -7.02
CA ARG A 659 17.96 22.92 -7.77
C ARG A 659 16.60 22.62 -7.16
N ASP A 660 16.35 21.36 -6.82
CA ASP A 660 15.09 20.87 -6.26
C ASP A 660 14.84 21.47 -4.86
N SER A 661 15.87 21.63 -4.04
CA SER A 661 15.74 22.17 -2.67
C SER A 661 15.15 23.58 -2.62
N LYS A 662 15.33 24.38 -3.69
CA LYS A 662 14.97 25.80 -3.69
C LYS A 662 13.46 26.00 -3.58
N ILE A 663 12.65 25.09 -4.14
CA ILE A 663 11.19 25.21 -4.15
C ILE A 663 10.60 25.06 -2.74
N GLY A 664 11.31 24.35 -1.85
CA GLY A 664 10.99 24.16 -0.43
C GLY A 664 10.59 25.44 0.30
N ALA A 665 11.27 26.54 0.00
CA ALA A 665 11.03 27.83 0.65
C ALA A 665 9.86 28.63 0.06
N ILE A 666 9.21 28.13 -1.01
CA ILE A 666 8.31 28.91 -1.87
C ILE A 666 6.87 28.36 -1.84
N TYR A 667 6.64 27.16 -2.38
CA TYR A 667 5.30 26.55 -2.46
C TYR A 667 4.70 26.19 -1.08
N GLU A 668 3.41 25.88 -1.02
CA GLU A 668 2.69 25.51 0.23
C GLU A 668 2.82 26.55 1.35
N GLY A 669 2.99 27.81 0.95
CA GLY A 669 3.29 28.94 1.81
C GLY A 669 4.78 29.20 1.92
N THR A 670 5.21 30.37 1.46
CA THR A 670 6.62 30.79 1.52
C THR A 670 7.14 30.81 2.96
N SER A 671 8.47 30.82 3.15
CA SER A 671 9.08 30.96 4.48
C SER A 671 8.52 32.15 5.28
N ASN A 672 8.19 33.27 4.63
CA ASN A 672 7.58 34.42 5.29
C ASN A 672 6.15 34.15 5.77
N ILE A 673 5.37 33.36 5.01
CA ILE A 673 4.03 32.94 5.43
C ILE A 673 4.09 31.96 6.60
N GLN A 674 5.10 31.10 6.65
CA GLN A 674 5.33 30.25 7.83
C GLN A 674 5.68 31.09 9.06
N LEU A 675 6.63 32.04 8.92
CA LEU A 675 6.99 32.98 9.98
C LEU A 675 5.79 33.81 10.47
N GLN A 676 4.95 34.30 9.55
CA GLN A 676 3.73 35.03 9.90
C GLN A 676 2.74 34.16 10.68
N THR A 677 2.57 32.89 10.28
CA THR A 677 1.72 31.93 11.01
C THR A 677 2.24 31.71 12.43
N ILE A 678 3.53 31.44 12.57
CA ILE A 678 4.19 31.23 13.88
C ILE A 678 4.05 32.48 14.76
N ALA A 679 4.39 33.66 14.22
CA ALA A 679 4.32 34.93 14.93
C ALA A 679 2.90 35.24 15.43
N LYS A 680 1.88 34.99 14.60
CA LYS A 680 0.47 35.20 14.96
C LYS A 680 0.03 34.28 16.10
N LEU A 681 0.44 33.01 16.08
CA LEU A 681 0.09 32.05 17.13
C LEU A 681 0.81 32.36 18.46
N LEU A 682 2.09 32.73 18.40
CA LEU A 682 2.83 33.21 19.57
C LEU A 682 2.21 34.48 20.14
N GLN A 683 1.87 35.46 19.29
CA GLN A 683 1.20 36.68 19.75
C GLN A 683 -0.11 36.35 20.48
N LYS A 684 -0.94 35.45 19.93
CA LYS A 684 -2.18 35.01 20.59
C LYS A 684 -1.92 34.35 21.96
N GLN A 685 -0.84 33.59 22.09
CA GLN A 685 -0.48 32.92 23.34
C GLN A 685 -0.02 33.89 24.44
N TYR A 686 0.70 34.96 24.07
CA TYR A 686 1.34 35.87 25.02
C TYR A 686 0.65 37.23 25.16
N THR A 687 -0.34 37.54 24.32
CA THR A 687 -1.19 38.74 24.49
C THR A 687 -2.26 38.43 25.53
N LYS A 688 -2.36 39.30 26.54
CA LYS A 688 -3.32 39.20 27.64
C LYS A 688 -4.66 39.85 27.29
#